data_AF-A0A015M2Y4-F1
#
_entry.id   AF-A0A015M2Y4-F1
#
_cell.length_a   1.000
_cell.length_b   1.000
_cell.length_c   1.000
_cell.angle_alpha   90.00
_cell.angle_beta   90.00
_cell.angle_gamma   90.00
#
_symmetry.space_group_name_H-M   'P 1'
#
loop_
_entity.id
_entity.type
_entity.pdbx_description
1 polymer ?
#
loop_
_entity_poly.entity_id
_entity_poly.type
_entity_poly.pdbx_seq_one_letter_code
_entity_poly.pdbx_strand_id
1 'polypeptide(L)'
;MPYRKNTISEGPIGQCVFCSKAGFRFTCKSCQMNYLKKNFKNWTSGNKKINNFIQQKQLKKSQREIIFEWIPYDGFSDIKGIGKDDIVTVYSAIWKDGQLRYDKYDLFTRGFIRVPNEKVALKCLDNPQNGIDKILNKIDEFSINNRDLKIYGLSQNPNTKEYIIVLQNGYCKECGEKYTNIMYTWCKPCHIKIFTSGNEEIDDFIHEIQSQIHDSSDIVVEWIPYNQFNKIEEIGKSDFATICLAVWKDGPLHYDNESWNWTRNSGKKVALKCLNNSRNDINRVLNEAKKYSVKNNDCRENKIYGISQNPNTKNYIMVLNKYDKYCVKCDKIYTETEYKWCKPCQINHLKENFMNWTSENKEIDNFIQKMQLKISYKNITLEWIPYNQFCDIEEICKGWFATVYSAIWKDGPLCYNSKEKKYLRESDKAITLKYFNCSQNVINEFLNEAKNYSIKKDILSKDKIYGISRKPNTEDYILILYNEYSQEYFKECYVKYGEIVGYRKIFTNWISGNEKIDNLIQEMQSKINLYGDILFEWIPYNQFIDIEKIGQGGFATVYSATWKNGPLRYYKDKNEWIRSSDKKVALKCLNNSQNINNEFLNEVKAYSVNNFDSQIIGVYGISQNPLTKDYIMVLQYAEVLSNIINGLKEIHQKQMVHRDFHIGNILFKEIHLFTSNYISDMGLCGEIGNIDETNIYGVMPYLAPEILRGKPYTQAADIYSFGMIMYFTAIERQPFSDFVHDSLLVLDICKGIRPEINEKEAPGFYIDLMKKCWDSNPVNRPNVAEIEETIISFYNSYRSQDDNEIKKQFQESEKYRSINKNGKPPIHPQAIYTSRLLNPFTEDLDNNTAECLDCKI
;
A
#
# COMPACT_ATOMS: atom_id res chain seq x y z
N MET A 1 10.00 49.97 -13.52
CA MET A 1 8.81 50.77 -13.15
C MET A 1 7.83 49.87 -12.39
N PRO A 2 7.02 50.40 -11.46
CA PRO A 2 6.27 49.57 -10.50
C PRO A 2 4.96 48.99 -11.07
N TYR A 3 4.63 47.76 -10.66
CA TYR A 3 3.32 47.16 -10.88
C TYR A 3 2.26 47.86 -10.04
N ARG A 4 1.32 48.60 -10.67
CA ARG A 4 0.06 48.96 -10.02
C ARG A 4 -0.92 47.79 -10.11
N LYS A 5 -1.32 47.25 -8.96
CA LYS A 5 -2.59 46.52 -8.84
C LYS A 5 -3.73 47.49 -9.16
N ASN A 6 -4.43 47.29 -10.27
CA ASN A 6 -5.79 47.78 -10.45
C ASN A 6 -6.67 46.56 -10.75
N THR A 7 -7.62 46.28 -9.86
CA THR A 7 -8.68 45.29 -10.07
C THR A 7 -9.65 45.83 -11.11
N ILE A 8 -9.38 45.57 -12.38
CA ILE A 8 -10.38 45.73 -13.44
C ILE A 8 -11.39 44.59 -13.27
N SER A 9 -12.68 44.93 -13.24
CA SER A 9 -13.76 43.95 -13.14
C SER A 9 -13.73 42.96 -14.31
N GLU A 10 -13.96 41.68 -14.02
CA GLU A 10 -14.05 40.63 -15.04
C GLU A 10 -15.35 40.76 -15.84
N GLY A 11 -15.36 41.69 -16.79
CA GLY A 11 -16.38 41.75 -17.84
C GLY A 11 -16.44 40.43 -18.62
N PRO A 12 -17.63 40.00 -19.08
CA PRO A 12 -17.88 38.62 -19.49
C PRO A 12 -16.91 38.14 -20.59
N ILE A 13 -16.13 37.11 -20.24
CA ILE A 13 -15.13 36.52 -21.12
C ILE A 13 -15.81 35.87 -22.33
N GLY A 14 -15.51 36.41 -23.52
CA GLY A 14 -15.81 35.74 -24.79
C GLY A 14 -17.16 36.08 -25.41
N GLN A 15 -17.29 37.27 -25.99
CA GLN A 15 -18.29 37.59 -27.02
C GLN A 15 -17.63 38.21 -28.25
N CYS A 16 -18.21 38.00 -29.43
CA CYS A 16 -17.73 38.57 -30.69
C CYS A 16 -18.07 40.06 -30.81
N VAL A 17 -17.09 40.96 -30.88
CA VAL A 17 -17.33 42.42 -30.99
C VAL A 17 -18.09 42.86 -32.25
N PHE A 18 -18.23 41.98 -33.25
CA PHE A 18 -18.97 42.25 -34.49
C PHE A 18 -20.37 41.62 -34.56
N CYS A 19 -20.81 40.82 -33.56
CA CYS A 19 -22.16 40.22 -33.55
C CYS A 19 -22.67 39.74 -32.17
N SER A 20 -21.97 40.08 -31.09
CA SER A 20 -22.26 39.74 -29.68
C SER A 20 -22.44 38.25 -29.33
N LYS A 21 -22.27 37.33 -30.28
CA LYS A 21 -22.35 35.88 -30.02
C LYS A 21 -21.22 35.42 -29.11
N ALA A 22 -21.56 34.60 -28.12
CA ALA A 22 -20.63 34.04 -27.14
C ALA A 22 -19.61 33.07 -27.77
N GLY A 23 -18.43 32.97 -27.14
CA GLY A 23 -17.37 32.02 -27.48
C GLY A 23 -15.98 32.54 -27.10
N PHE A 24 -15.02 31.62 -26.88
CA PHE A 24 -13.65 31.84 -26.34
C PHE A 24 -12.74 32.89 -27.04
N ARG A 25 -13.21 33.67 -28.02
CA ARG A 25 -12.41 34.71 -28.72
C ARG A 25 -13.27 35.90 -29.11
N PHE A 26 -12.72 37.11 -28.98
CA PHE A 26 -13.39 38.39 -29.27
C PHE A 26 -13.85 38.60 -30.73
N THR A 27 -13.53 37.71 -31.68
CA THR A 27 -14.13 37.69 -33.02
C THR A 27 -14.44 36.26 -33.46
N CYS A 28 -15.68 35.99 -33.89
CA CYS A 28 -16.09 34.66 -34.34
C CYS A 28 -15.79 34.41 -35.84
N LYS A 29 -15.70 33.13 -36.24
CA LYS A 29 -15.42 32.73 -37.63
C LYS A 29 -16.39 33.36 -38.64
N SER A 30 -17.67 33.50 -38.28
CA SER A 30 -18.69 34.12 -39.15
C SER A 30 -18.36 35.57 -39.51
N CYS A 31 -17.98 36.41 -38.54
CA CYS A 31 -17.67 37.82 -38.79
C CYS A 31 -16.37 38.01 -39.60
N GLN A 32 -15.35 37.18 -39.34
CA GLN A 32 -14.13 37.15 -40.17
C GLN A 32 -14.46 36.75 -41.63
N MET A 33 -15.30 35.73 -41.81
CA MET A 33 -15.73 35.26 -43.13
C MET A 33 -16.61 36.29 -43.87
N ASN A 34 -17.42 37.07 -43.14
CA ASN A 34 -18.19 38.18 -43.70
C ASN A 34 -17.31 39.37 -44.10
N TYR A 35 -16.25 39.68 -43.35
CA TYR A 35 -15.27 40.70 -43.75
C TYR A 35 -14.55 40.29 -45.04
N LEU A 36 -14.08 39.03 -45.14
CA LEU A 36 -13.45 38.51 -46.36
C LEU A 36 -14.41 38.61 -47.56
N LYS A 37 -15.66 38.14 -47.42
CA LYS A 37 -16.69 38.23 -48.48
C LYS A 37 -16.97 39.66 -48.95
N LYS A 38 -16.98 40.65 -48.04
CA LYS A 38 -17.14 42.07 -48.41
C LYS A 38 -15.94 42.62 -49.21
N ASN A 39 -14.74 42.14 -48.93
CA ASN A 39 -13.49 42.65 -49.51
C ASN A 39 -12.96 41.83 -50.71
N PHE A 40 -13.66 40.79 -51.17
CA PHE A 40 -13.27 40.00 -52.35
C PHE A 40 -12.98 40.82 -53.62
N LYS A 41 -13.53 42.03 -53.76
CA LYS A 41 -13.24 42.95 -54.87
C LYS A 41 -11.79 43.47 -54.86
N ASN A 42 -11.17 43.52 -53.70
CA ASN A 42 -9.85 44.13 -53.48
C ASN A 42 -8.69 43.18 -53.86
N TRP A 43 -8.98 41.91 -54.11
CA TRP A 43 -8.00 40.86 -54.40
C TRP A 43 -8.19 40.27 -55.80
N THR A 44 -8.44 41.13 -56.78
CA THR A 44 -8.65 40.72 -58.17
C THR A 44 -7.35 40.65 -58.97
N SER A 45 -7.11 39.50 -59.59
CA SER A 45 -6.07 39.27 -60.60
C SER A 45 -6.48 39.69 -62.02
N GLY A 46 -7.70 40.19 -62.19
CA GLY A 46 -8.37 40.29 -63.50
C GLY A 46 -8.86 38.94 -64.04
N ASN A 47 -8.35 37.81 -63.55
CA ASN A 47 -8.72 36.47 -64.04
C ASN A 47 -9.77 35.77 -63.15
N LYS A 48 -10.91 35.38 -63.75
CA LYS A 48 -12.02 34.76 -63.01
C LYS A 48 -11.66 33.42 -62.35
N LYS A 49 -10.80 32.58 -62.95
CA LYS A 49 -10.37 31.30 -62.34
C LYS A 49 -9.49 31.53 -61.11
N ILE A 50 -8.52 32.43 -61.22
CA ILE A 50 -7.59 32.76 -60.11
C ILE A 50 -8.33 33.46 -58.98
N ASN A 51 -9.24 34.39 -59.29
CA ASN A 51 -10.09 35.04 -58.29
C ASN A 51 -10.95 34.01 -57.53
N ASN A 52 -11.55 33.04 -58.22
CA ASN A 52 -12.30 31.95 -57.58
C ASN A 52 -11.40 31.09 -56.68
N PHE A 53 -10.18 30.77 -57.10
CA PHE A 53 -9.21 30.00 -56.30
C PHE A 53 -8.80 30.73 -55.01
N ILE A 54 -8.48 32.03 -55.11
CA ILE A 54 -8.17 32.89 -53.96
C ILE A 54 -9.36 32.91 -52.99
N GLN A 55 -10.59 33.10 -53.48
CA GLN A 55 -11.79 33.08 -52.64
C GLN A 55 -11.99 31.71 -51.96
N GLN A 56 -11.76 30.59 -52.64
CA GLN A 56 -11.81 29.25 -52.03
C GLN A 56 -10.75 29.07 -50.94
N LYS A 57 -9.49 29.49 -51.18
CA LYS A 57 -8.42 29.48 -50.17
C LYS A 57 -8.77 30.34 -48.96
N GLN A 58 -9.37 31.51 -49.16
CA GLN A 58 -9.83 32.41 -48.10
C GLN A 58 -11.01 31.84 -47.29
N LEU A 59 -11.92 31.09 -47.91
CA LEU A 59 -13.12 30.53 -47.27
C LEU A 59 -12.88 29.20 -46.52
N LYS A 60 -11.92 28.38 -46.93
CA LYS A 60 -11.61 27.07 -46.31
C LYS A 60 -11.01 27.15 -44.89
N LYS A 61 -10.65 28.36 -44.42
CA LYS A 61 -9.78 28.63 -43.27
C LYS A 61 -10.20 28.13 -41.89
N SER A 62 -9.19 27.92 -41.02
CA SER A 62 -9.30 28.00 -39.56
C SER A 62 -8.98 29.41 -39.01
N GLN A 63 -9.36 29.65 -37.76
CA GLN A 63 -9.42 30.97 -37.10
C GLN A 63 -8.05 31.52 -36.64
N ARG A 64 -6.94 31.12 -37.30
CA ARG A 64 -5.56 31.61 -37.07
C ARG A 64 -4.72 31.75 -38.36
N GLU A 65 -5.30 31.51 -39.53
CA GLU A 65 -4.55 31.37 -40.79
C GLU A 65 -4.39 32.66 -41.60
N ILE A 66 -3.27 32.69 -42.33
CA ILE A 66 -2.77 33.75 -43.21
C ILE A 66 -3.70 34.04 -44.38
N ILE A 67 -3.92 35.32 -44.71
CA ILE A 67 -4.74 35.71 -45.85
C ILE A 67 -3.94 35.47 -47.13
N PHE A 68 -4.28 34.40 -47.84
CA PHE A 68 -3.88 34.18 -49.22
C PHE A 68 -4.59 35.23 -50.09
N GLU A 69 -3.83 36.11 -50.75
CA GLU A 69 -4.36 37.21 -51.56
C GLU A 69 -3.73 37.30 -52.95
N TRP A 70 -4.30 38.14 -53.83
CA TRP A 70 -3.60 38.60 -55.02
C TRP A 70 -2.72 39.79 -54.64
N ILE A 71 -1.46 39.77 -55.06
CA ILE A 71 -0.47 40.81 -54.73
C ILE A 71 0.01 41.42 -56.05
N PRO A 72 -0.33 42.69 -56.34
CA PRO A 72 0.19 43.42 -57.51
C PRO A 72 1.73 43.41 -57.53
N TYR A 73 2.32 43.20 -58.71
CA TYR A 73 3.77 43.00 -58.85
C TYR A 73 4.58 44.28 -58.56
N ASP A 74 3.99 45.43 -58.86
CA ASP A 74 4.44 46.77 -58.47
C ASP A 74 4.38 47.01 -56.94
N GLY A 75 3.67 46.17 -56.19
CA GLY A 75 3.73 46.09 -54.73
C GLY A 75 5.07 45.56 -54.18
N PHE A 76 5.98 45.08 -55.04
CA PHE A 76 7.32 44.64 -54.65
C PHE A 76 8.40 45.71 -54.91
N SER A 77 9.52 45.53 -54.23
CA SER A 77 10.76 46.32 -54.32
C SER A 77 11.95 45.45 -53.93
N ASP A 78 13.18 45.90 -54.22
CA ASP A 78 14.42 45.21 -53.84
C ASP A 78 14.52 43.74 -54.30
N ILE A 79 13.93 43.44 -55.47
CA ILE A 79 13.92 42.09 -56.07
C ILE A 79 15.35 41.67 -56.43
N LYS A 80 15.87 40.66 -55.74
CA LYS A 80 17.25 40.14 -55.86
C LYS A 80 17.21 38.61 -55.92
N GLY A 81 17.93 37.98 -56.84
CA GLY A 81 18.03 36.52 -56.91
C GLY A 81 18.70 35.95 -55.65
N ILE A 82 18.21 34.81 -55.15
CA ILE A 82 18.82 34.08 -54.02
C ILE A 82 19.53 32.81 -54.53
N GLY A 83 18.93 32.10 -55.48
CA GLY A 83 19.50 30.88 -56.05
C GLY A 83 18.56 30.22 -57.06
N LYS A 84 19.03 29.09 -57.61
CA LYS A 84 18.22 28.13 -58.35
C LYS A 84 17.99 26.92 -57.46
N ASP A 85 16.73 26.67 -57.15
CA ASP A 85 16.19 25.35 -56.80
C ASP A 85 16.08 24.58 -58.13
N ASP A 86 16.23 23.24 -58.17
CA ASP A 86 16.72 22.48 -59.35
C ASP A 86 15.97 22.68 -60.69
N ILE A 87 14.75 23.24 -60.67
CA ILE A 87 13.96 23.58 -61.86
C ILE A 87 13.57 25.08 -61.90
N VAL A 88 13.67 25.82 -60.78
CA VAL A 88 13.01 27.13 -60.60
C VAL A 88 13.90 28.18 -59.92
N THR A 89 13.88 29.42 -60.43
CA THR A 89 14.59 30.55 -59.81
C THR A 89 13.80 31.15 -58.64
N VAL A 90 14.49 31.43 -57.52
CA VAL A 90 13.91 32.06 -56.33
C VAL A 90 14.55 33.43 -56.08
N TYR A 91 13.72 34.44 -55.83
CA TYR A 91 14.13 35.82 -55.54
C TYR A 91 13.70 36.23 -54.13
N SER A 92 14.45 37.12 -53.47
CA SER A 92 13.99 37.87 -52.30
C SER A 92 13.45 39.23 -52.73
N ALA A 93 12.41 39.72 -52.07
CA ALA A 93 11.85 41.04 -52.31
C ALA A 93 11.31 41.67 -51.02
N ILE A 94 11.07 42.98 -51.03
CA ILE A 94 10.32 43.72 -50.02
C ILE A 94 8.92 43.98 -50.57
N TRP A 95 7.90 43.45 -49.91
CA TRP A 95 6.48 43.72 -50.17
C TRP A 95 6.08 45.00 -49.43
N LYS A 96 5.79 46.07 -50.18
CA LYS A 96 5.55 47.42 -49.66
C LYS A 96 4.38 47.47 -48.68
N ASP A 97 3.24 46.89 -49.06
CA ASP A 97 2.06 46.83 -48.19
C ASP A 97 2.18 45.76 -47.10
N GLY A 98 2.83 44.63 -47.42
CA GLY A 98 2.98 43.48 -46.54
C GLY A 98 1.67 42.80 -46.12
N GLN A 99 1.77 41.74 -45.31
CA GLN A 99 0.62 40.88 -45.00
C GLN A 99 -0.53 41.59 -44.29
N LEU A 100 -1.75 41.39 -44.80
CA LEU A 100 -2.97 41.67 -44.05
C LEU A 100 -3.16 40.62 -42.94
N ARG A 101 -3.00 41.04 -41.68
CA ARG A 101 -3.14 40.21 -40.48
C ARG A 101 -4.19 40.79 -39.53
N TYR A 102 -4.79 39.94 -38.69
CA TYR A 102 -5.70 40.39 -37.63
C TYR A 102 -4.90 40.72 -36.36
N ASP A 103 -5.02 41.94 -35.82
CA ASP A 103 -4.32 42.29 -34.57
C ASP A 103 -5.05 41.76 -33.33
N LYS A 104 -4.28 41.21 -32.39
CA LYS A 104 -4.73 40.59 -31.14
C LYS A 104 -4.20 41.29 -29.88
N TYR A 105 -3.31 42.27 -30.02
CA TYR A 105 -2.59 42.89 -28.92
C TYR A 105 -3.00 44.34 -28.68
N ASP A 106 -3.31 45.11 -29.72
CA ASP A 106 -3.99 46.40 -29.49
C ASP A 106 -5.40 46.15 -28.92
N LEU A 107 -5.78 46.98 -27.96
CA LEU A 107 -7.10 47.04 -27.34
C LEU A 107 -8.03 48.03 -28.04
N PHE A 108 -7.49 49.04 -28.73
CA PHE A 108 -8.23 50.21 -29.19
C PHE A 108 -8.52 50.23 -30.71
N THR A 109 -7.65 49.70 -31.58
CA THR A 109 -7.84 49.74 -33.06
C THR A 109 -8.30 48.40 -33.69
N ARG A 110 -8.68 47.41 -32.86
CA ARG A 110 -8.91 45.99 -33.21
C ARG A 110 -9.58 45.72 -34.57
N GLY A 111 -8.76 45.42 -35.58
CA GLY A 111 -9.19 45.12 -36.94
C GLY A 111 -8.17 44.30 -37.74
N PHE A 112 -8.35 44.29 -39.06
CA PHE A 112 -7.33 43.79 -39.99
C PHE A 112 -6.35 44.92 -40.31
N ILE A 113 -5.08 44.71 -40.00
CA ILE A 113 -3.98 45.65 -40.24
C ILE A 113 -3.02 45.07 -41.28
N ARG A 114 -2.32 45.94 -42.02
CA ARG A 114 -1.14 45.55 -42.80
C ARG A 114 0.15 45.89 -42.05
N VAL A 115 1.22 45.15 -42.33
CA VAL A 115 2.57 45.44 -41.82
C VAL A 115 3.46 45.79 -43.00
N PRO A 116 3.71 47.08 -43.28
CA PRO A 116 4.43 47.47 -44.48
C PRO A 116 5.89 47.00 -44.47
N ASN A 117 6.47 46.90 -45.66
CA ASN A 117 7.85 46.50 -45.92
C ASN A 117 8.21 45.08 -45.44
N GLU A 118 7.30 44.12 -45.57
CA GLU A 118 7.55 42.72 -45.21
C GLU A 118 8.50 42.05 -46.22
N LYS A 119 9.55 41.38 -45.72
CA LYS A 119 10.49 40.64 -46.59
C LYS A 119 9.91 39.28 -46.99
N VAL A 120 9.76 39.08 -48.30
CA VAL A 120 9.18 37.89 -48.92
C VAL A 120 10.19 37.16 -49.81
N ALA A 121 9.93 35.88 -50.07
CA ALA A 121 10.53 35.15 -51.17
C ALA A 121 9.51 35.01 -52.31
N LEU A 122 9.96 35.14 -53.55
CA LEU A 122 9.18 35.03 -54.78
C LEU A 122 9.69 33.79 -55.53
N LYS A 123 8.82 32.78 -55.69
CA LYS A 123 9.12 31.57 -56.49
C LYS A 123 8.28 31.59 -57.76
N CYS A 124 8.92 31.69 -58.92
CA CYS A 124 8.24 31.66 -60.22
C CYS A 124 7.64 30.27 -60.50
N LEU A 125 6.64 30.21 -61.39
CA LEU A 125 6.05 28.96 -61.89
C LEU A 125 6.15 28.90 -63.41
N ASP A 126 6.81 27.86 -63.91
CA ASP A 126 7.30 27.83 -65.29
C ASP A 126 6.19 27.76 -66.35
N ASN A 127 6.38 28.62 -67.36
CA ASN A 127 5.73 28.65 -68.67
C ASN A 127 4.19 28.90 -68.67
N PRO A 128 3.73 30.08 -69.14
CA PRO A 128 2.30 30.44 -69.21
C PRO A 128 1.46 29.61 -70.22
N GLN A 129 2.07 28.80 -71.09
CA GLN A 129 1.35 27.95 -72.05
C GLN A 129 0.59 26.78 -71.39
N ASN A 130 0.91 26.43 -70.14
CA ASN A 130 0.44 25.20 -69.48
C ASN A 130 -1.04 25.19 -69.03
N GLY A 131 -1.78 26.29 -69.21
CA GLY A 131 -3.15 26.44 -68.73
C GLY A 131 -3.25 26.73 -67.23
N ILE A 132 -4.22 27.58 -66.85
CA ILE A 132 -4.36 28.08 -65.47
C ILE A 132 -4.58 26.94 -64.47
N ASP A 133 -5.34 25.92 -64.83
CA ASP A 133 -5.70 24.84 -63.90
C ASP A 133 -4.47 24.00 -63.49
N LYS A 134 -3.47 23.84 -64.38
CA LYS A 134 -2.21 23.16 -64.07
C LYS A 134 -1.33 24.00 -63.13
N ILE A 135 -1.39 25.32 -63.25
CA ILE A 135 -0.72 26.27 -62.34
C ILE A 135 -1.37 26.22 -60.95
N LEU A 136 -2.70 26.21 -60.86
CA LEU A 136 -3.43 26.09 -59.59
C LEU A 136 -3.15 24.75 -58.90
N ASN A 137 -3.08 23.65 -59.65
CA ASN A 137 -2.71 22.34 -59.10
C ASN A 137 -1.27 22.33 -58.54
N LYS A 138 -0.27 22.90 -59.26
CA LYS A 138 1.10 23.08 -58.74
C LYS A 138 1.12 23.87 -57.41
N ILE A 139 0.24 24.87 -57.26
CA ILE A 139 0.16 25.68 -56.02
C ILE A 139 -0.44 24.87 -54.86
N ASP A 140 -1.45 24.04 -55.11
CA ASP A 140 -2.02 23.14 -54.10
C ASP A 140 -1.03 22.03 -53.70
N GLU A 141 -0.33 21.42 -54.65
CA GLU A 141 0.75 20.45 -54.41
C GLU A 141 1.89 21.06 -53.57
N PHE A 142 2.37 22.24 -53.95
CA PHE A 142 3.37 22.98 -53.17
C PHE A 142 2.87 23.31 -51.75
N SER A 143 1.59 23.66 -51.60
CA SER A 143 0.95 23.91 -50.28
C SER A 143 0.94 22.65 -49.40
N ILE A 144 0.76 21.46 -49.99
CA ILE A 144 0.72 20.18 -49.27
C ILE A 144 2.13 19.78 -48.81
N ASN A 145 3.12 19.97 -49.68
CA ASN A 145 4.51 19.53 -49.48
C ASN A 145 5.34 20.50 -48.61
N ASN A 146 4.91 21.76 -48.43
CA ASN A 146 5.65 22.79 -47.68
C ASN A 146 4.83 23.44 -46.56
N ARG A 147 4.23 22.64 -45.67
CA ARG A 147 3.34 23.09 -44.58
C ARG A 147 3.97 24.12 -43.64
N ASP A 148 5.29 24.08 -43.45
CA ASP A 148 6.03 24.98 -42.54
C ASP A 148 6.37 26.34 -43.20
N LEU A 149 6.27 26.44 -44.53
CA LEU A 149 6.44 27.70 -45.25
C LEU A 149 5.08 28.39 -45.39
N LYS A 150 4.99 29.60 -44.85
CA LYS A 150 3.82 30.44 -45.03
C LYS A 150 3.72 30.93 -46.48
N ILE A 151 2.59 30.63 -47.12
CA ILE A 151 2.26 31.13 -48.46
C ILE A 151 1.32 32.34 -48.30
N TYR A 152 1.74 33.49 -48.83
CA TYR A 152 1.04 34.77 -48.68
C TYR A 152 0.09 35.06 -49.84
N GLY A 153 0.36 34.54 -51.03
CA GLY A 153 -0.51 34.79 -52.18
C GLY A 153 0.11 34.48 -53.53
N LEU A 154 -0.51 35.04 -54.55
CA LEU A 154 -0.05 34.97 -55.94
C LEU A 154 0.18 36.36 -56.50
N SER A 155 1.16 36.44 -57.39
CA SER A 155 1.39 37.58 -58.28
C SER A 155 1.59 37.08 -59.71
N GLN A 156 1.70 38.00 -60.66
CA GLN A 156 2.12 37.71 -62.03
C GLN A 156 3.08 38.80 -62.48
N ASN A 157 4.23 38.40 -63.04
CA ASN A 157 5.19 39.32 -63.62
C ASN A 157 4.54 39.99 -64.86
N PRO A 158 4.42 41.33 -64.92
CA PRO A 158 3.75 42.02 -66.01
C PRO A 158 4.50 41.88 -67.35
N ASN A 159 5.80 41.60 -67.30
CA ASN A 159 6.65 41.49 -68.49
C ASN A 159 6.68 40.05 -69.03
N THR A 160 7.03 39.06 -68.19
CA THR A 160 7.14 37.65 -68.61
C THR A 160 5.82 36.89 -68.62
N LYS A 161 4.77 37.45 -67.99
CA LYS A 161 3.46 36.80 -67.73
C LYS A 161 3.51 35.54 -66.87
N GLU A 162 4.66 35.23 -66.28
CA GLU A 162 4.83 34.11 -65.34
C GLU A 162 4.09 34.39 -64.04
N TYR A 163 3.47 33.35 -63.48
CA TYR A 163 2.85 33.42 -62.16
C TYR A 163 3.89 33.17 -61.07
N ILE A 164 3.74 33.85 -59.95
CA ILE A 164 4.69 33.86 -58.84
C ILE A 164 3.95 33.47 -57.57
N ILE A 165 4.46 32.47 -56.85
CA ILE A 165 4.04 32.20 -55.47
C ILE A 165 4.82 33.15 -54.55
N VAL A 166 4.09 33.87 -53.70
CA VAL A 166 4.64 34.79 -52.70
C VAL A 166 4.72 34.07 -51.36
N LEU A 167 5.92 33.96 -50.81
CA LEU A 167 6.28 33.12 -49.66
C LEU A 167 6.92 33.96 -48.55
N GLN A 168 6.84 33.45 -47.31
CA GLN A 168 7.74 33.90 -46.25
C GLN A 168 9.21 33.71 -46.67
N ASN A 169 10.07 34.68 -46.34
CA ASN A 169 11.52 34.60 -46.55
C ASN A 169 12.13 33.46 -45.70
N GLY A 170 12.26 32.26 -46.29
CA GLY A 170 12.73 31.03 -45.64
C GLY A 170 13.85 30.29 -46.39
N TYR A 171 14.62 30.99 -47.22
CA TYR A 171 15.69 30.45 -48.06
C TYR A 171 17.06 31.04 -47.70
N CYS A 172 18.10 30.22 -47.82
CA CYS A 172 19.50 30.52 -47.50
C CYS A 172 20.11 31.50 -48.49
N LYS A 173 20.78 32.54 -47.97
CA LYS A 173 21.48 33.54 -48.80
C LYS A 173 22.74 33.00 -49.46
N GLU A 174 23.34 31.93 -48.93
CA GLU A 174 24.65 31.43 -49.35
C GLU A 174 24.53 30.33 -50.42
N CYS A 175 23.55 29.42 -50.29
CA CYS A 175 23.36 28.29 -51.20
C CYS A 175 21.95 28.18 -51.82
N GLY A 176 21.05 29.14 -51.58
CA GLY A 176 19.68 29.12 -52.11
C GLY A 176 18.69 28.16 -51.43
N GLU A 177 19.18 27.11 -50.75
CA GLU A 177 18.37 26.08 -50.11
C GLU A 177 17.36 26.59 -49.08
N LYS A 178 16.27 25.83 -48.86
CA LYS A 178 15.32 26.08 -47.77
C LYS A 178 16.03 25.97 -46.41
N TYR A 179 15.83 26.95 -45.52
CA TYR A 179 16.36 26.84 -44.16
C TYR A 179 15.79 25.62 -43.44
N THR A 180 16.68 24.83 -42.82
CA THR A 180 16.35 23.66 -42.00
C THR A 180 15.54 24.08 -40.76
N ASN A 181 15.82 25.26 -40.21
CA ASN A 181 14.90 25.96 -39.31
C ASN A 181 14.73 27.41 -39.75
N ILE A 182 13.52 27.74 -40.23
CA ILE A 182 13.16 29.06 -40.78
C ILE A 182 13.12 30.15 -39.69
N MET A 183 12.85 29.80 -38.43
CA MET A 183 12.76 30.77 -37.33
C MET A 183 14.14 31.34 -36.94
N TYR A 184 15.20 30.55 -37.10
CA TYR A 184 16.59 30.93 -36.77
C TYR A 184 17.48 31.07 -38.00
N THR A 185 16.90 31.05 -39.21
CA THR A 185 17.65 31.10 -40.49
C THR A 185 18.80 30.08 -40.58
N TRP A 186 18.60 28.88 -40.02
CA TRP A 186 19.63 27.84 -39.96
C TRP A 186 19.68 27.02 -41.25
N CYS A 187 20.84 26.95 -41.92
CA CYS A 187 21.05 26.16 -43.13
C CYS A 187 22.03 25.00 -42.90
N LYS A 188 21.51 23.79 -42.74
CA LYS A 188 22.33 22.60 -42.44
C LYS A 188 23.47 22.34 -43.46
N PRO A 189 23.27 22.46 -44.79
CA PRO A 189 24.37 22.35 -45.77
C PRO A 189 25.51 23.36 -45.57
N CYS A 190 25.21 24.63 -45.27
CA CYS A 190 26.23 25.68 -45.12
C CYS A 190 27.03 25.58 -43.81
N HIS A 191 26.45 25.00 -42.76
CA HIS A 191 27.05 25.00 -41.43
C HIS A 191 27.78 23.70 -41.06
N ILE A 192 27.60 22.60 -41.82
CA ILE A 192 28.45 21.41 -41.70
C ILE A 192 29.77 21.69 -42.43
N LYS A 193 30.67 22.44 -41.77
CA LYS A 193 32.09 22.39 -42.11
C LYS A 193 32.63 21.03 -41.68
N ILE A 194 33.41 20.39 -42.56
CA ILE A 194 33.85 19.01 -42.38
C ILE A 194 34.92 18.96 -41.29
N PHE A 195 34.53 18.54 -40.08
CA PHE A 195 35.42 18.35 -38.93
C PHE A 195 36.15 17.01 -39.02
N THR A 196 37.04 16.87 -40.02
CA THR A 196 37.75 15.60 -40.26
C THR A 196 38.76 15.27 -39.15
N SER A 197 38.77 14.00 -38.77
CA SER A 197 39.80 13.36 -37.96
C SER A 197 40.94 12.78 -38.81
N GLY A 198 40.66 12.52 -40.09
CA GLY A 198 41.55 11.73 -40.95
C GLY A 198 41.36 10.22 -40.79
N ASN A 199 40.25 9.79 -40.16
CA ASN A 199 39.82 8.41 -40.08
C ASN A 199 38.35 8.31 -40.54
N GLU A 200 38.10 7.52 -41.57
CA GLU A 200 36.81 7.41 -42.27
C GLU A 200 35.68 6.96 -41.33
N GLU A 201 35.91 5.94 -40.47
CA GLU A 201 34.91 5.46 -39.50
C GLU A 201 34.50 6.53 -38.47
N ILE A 202 35.43 7.37 -38.02
CA ILE A 202 35.15 8.48 -37.10
C ILE A 202 34.42 9.62 -37.81
N ASP A 203 34.81 9.93 -39.05
CA ASP A 203 34.27 11.06 -39.81
C ASP A 203 32.84 10.75 -40.30
N ASP A 204 32.59 9.51 -40.75
CA ASP A 204 31.25 8.99 -41.02
C ASP A 204 30.35 9.01 -39.77
N PHE A 205 30.86 8.61 -38.61
CA PHE A 205 30.10 8.69 -37.36
C PHE A 205 29.75 10.14 -36.98
N ILE A 206 30.69 11.07 -37.12
CA ILE A 206 30.45 12.49 -36.88
C ILE A 206 29.34 13.00 -37.82
N HIS A 207 29.36 12.61 -39.09
CA HIS A 207 28.30 12.95 -40.05
C HIS A 207 26.95 12.26 -39.75
N GLU A 208 26.95 10.99 -39.32
CA GLU A 208 25.74 10.26 -38.88
C GLU A 208 25.05 11.01 -37.74
N ILE A 209 25.81 11.46 -36.75
CA ILE A 209 25.27 12.20 -35.59
C ILE A 209 24.85 13.63 -35.98
N GLN A 210 25.65 14.35 -36.77
CA GLN A 210 25.26 15.67 -37.31
C GLN A 210 24.00 15.60 -38.18
N SER A 211 23.72 14.45 -38.82
CA SER A 211 22.49 14.23 -39.58
C SER A 211 21.23 14.28 -38.71
N GLN A 212 21.34 14.06 -37.39
CA GLN A 212 20.23 14.00 -36.43
C GLN A 212 19.94 15.34 -35.72
N ILE A 213 20.71 16.38 -36.04
CA ILE A 213 20.49 17.75 -35.55
C ILE A 213 19.26 18.34 -36.25
N HIS A 214 18.33 18.89 -35.46
CA HIS A 214 17.06 19.45 -35.94
C HIS A 214 16.77 20.87 -35.43
N ASP A 215 17.28 21.26 -34.27
CA ASP A 215 17.16 22.61 -33.71
C ASP A 215 18.51 23.32 -33.63
N SER A 216 18.54 24.67 -33.68
CA SER A 216 19.79 25.44 -33.57
C SER A 216 20.40 25.40 -32.17
N SER A 217 19.64 24.97 -31.16
CA SER A 217 20.14 24.75 -29.79
C SER A 217 20.80 23.38 -29.58
N ASP A 218 20.60 22.40 -30.47
CA ASP A 218 21.21 21.06 -30.38
C ASP A 218 22.74 21.13 -30.51
N ILE A 219 23.45 20.12 -29.98
CA ILE A 219 24.91 20.09 -29.98
C ILE A 219 25.46 19.60 -31.33
N VAL A 220 26.32 20.43 -31.93
CA VAL A 220 27.20 20.02 -33.02
C VAL A 220 28.33 19.17 -32.44
N VAL A 221 28.33 17.88 -32.78
CA VAL A 221 29.44 16.95 -32.45
C VAL A 221 30.55 17.16 -33.48
N GLU A 222 31.79 17.29 -33.02
CA GLU A 222 32.96 17.57 -33.87
C GLU A 222 34.19 16.72 -33.49
N TRP A 223 35.16 16.61 -34.40
CA TRP A 223 36.51 16.14 -34.04
C TRP A 223 37.28 17.25 -33.34
N ILE A 224 37.86 16.94 -32.17
CA ILE A 224 38.53 17.92 -31.32
C ILE A 224 40.02 17.57 -31.22
N PRO A 225 40.94 18.33 -31.84
CA PRO A 225 42.39 18.09 -31.74
C PRO A 225 42.86 18.10 -30.28
N TYR A 226 43.67 17.11 -29.87
CA TYR A 226 44.03 16.92 -28.45
C TYR A 226 44.74 18.13 -27.79
N ASN A 227 45.44 18.95 -28.58
CA ASN A 227 46.07 20.19 -28.11
C ASN A 227 45.07 21.28 -27.68
N GLN A 228 43.76 21.06 -27.87
CA GLN A 228 42.67 21.90 -27.35
C GLN A 228 42.46 21.78 -25.84
N PHE A 229 42.97 20.73 -25.20
CA PHE A 229 42.73 20.46 -23.78
C PHE A 229 43.88 20.97 -22.89
N ASN A 230 43.54 21.90 -22.00
CA ASN A 230 44.40 22.42 -20.93
C ASN A 230 43.98 21.83 -19.57
N LYS A 231 44.89 21.86 -18.59
CA LYS A 231 44.63 21.49 -17.18
C LYS A 231 43.94 20.11 -17.06
N ILE A 232 44.55 19.09 -17.68
CA ILE A 232 44.03 17.72 -17.65
C ILE A 232 44.34 17.10 -16.29
N GLU A 233 43.30 16.68 -15.56
CA GLU A 233 43.37 16.11 -14.21
C GLU A 233 42.68 14.74 -14.21
N GLU A 234 43.39 13.65 -13.88
CA GLU A 234 42.76 12.33 -13.75
C GLU A 234 41.91 12.27 -12.47
N ILE A 235 40.60 12.06 -12.63
CA ILE A 235 39.65 11.93 -11.51
C ILE A 235 39.34 10.47 -11.16
N GLY A 236 39.89 9.52 -11.91
CA GLY A 236 39.93 8.10 -11.59
C GLY A 236 39.94 7.19 -12.80
N LYS A 237 40.10 5.90 -12.53
CA LYS A 237 40.43 4.88 -13.51
C LYS A 237 39.69 3.58 -13.25
N SER A 238 39.37 2.90 -14.34
CA SER A 238 38.75 1.58 -14.39
C SER A 238 39.47 0.72 -15.45
N ASP A 239 39.18 -0.57 -15.47
CA ASP A 239 39.75 -1.52 -16.44
C ASP A 239 39.43 -1.13 -17.90
N PHE A 240 38.26 -0.50 -18.11
CA PHE A 240 37.75 -0.12 -19.43
C PHE A 240 38.16 1.30 -19.86
N ALA A 241 38.24 2.25 -18.92
CA ALA A 241 38.46 3.66 -19.21
C ALA A 241 39.21 4.40 -18.09
N THR A 242 40.01 5.39 -18.50
CA THR A 242 40.59 6.43 -17.63
C THR A 242 39.79 7.72 -17.82
N ILE A 243 39.39 8.37 -16.72
CA ILE A 243 38.52 9.54 -16.76
C ILE A 243 39.28 10.78 -16.25
N CYS A 244 39.34 11.82 -17.08
CA CYS A 244 39.95 13.10 -16.72
C CYS A 244 38.93 14.24 -16.78
N LEU A 245 39.18 15.31 -16.02
CA LEU A 245 38.61 16.63 -16.28
C LEU A 245 39.61 17.46 -17.10
N ALA A 246 39.12 18.36 -17.93
CA ALA A 246 39.95 19.28 -18.70
C ALA A 246 39.22 20.62 -18.97
N VAL A 247 39.99 21.63 -19.36
CA VAL A 247 39.49 22.89 -19.94
C VAL A 247 39.74 22.85 -21.44
N TRP A 248 38.68 22.81 -22.24
CA TRP A 248 38.74 23.01 -23.68
C TRP A 248 38.94 24.50 -23.99
N LYS A 249 40.02 24.84 -24.69
CA LYS A 249 40.37 26.22 -25.09
C LYS A 249 39.24 26.86 -25.90
N ASP A 250 39.00 26.35 -27.11
CA ASP A 250 38.05 26.97 -28.04
C ASP A 250 36.60 26.74 -27.60
N GLY A 251 36.31 25.56 -27.04
CA GLY A 251 34.99 25.21 -26.51
C GLY A 251 33.96 24.80 -27.58
N PRO A 252 32.81 24.24 -27.16
CA PRO A 252 31.80 23.74 -28.08
C PRO A 252 31.17 24.86 -28.89
N LEU A 253 30.88 24.55 -30.15
CA LEU A 253 30.12 25.40 -31.06
C LEU A 253 28.64 25.45 -30.63
N HIS A 254 28.05 26.64 -30.60
CA HIS A 254 26.62 26.85 -30.34
C HIS A 254 26.07 28.06 -31.11
N TYR A 255 24.78 28.05 -31.43
CA TYR A 255 24.12 29.17 -32.08
C TYR A 255 23.72 30.20 -31.02
N ASP A 256 24.18 31.44 -31.18
CA ASP A 256 23.77 32.56 -30.34
C ASP A 256 22.54 33.25 -30.96
N ASN A 257 21.45 33.25 -30.21
CA ASN A 257 20.18 33.87 -30.59
C ASN A 257 20.20 35.41 -30.49
N GLU A 258 21.19 36.01 -29.82
CA GLU A 258 21.34 37.47 -29.73
C GLU A 258 22.12 38.03 -30.92
N SER A 259 23.27 37.45 -31.27
CA SER A 259 24.05 37.85 -32.47
C SER A 259 23.62 37.17 -33.78
N TRP A 260 22.71 36.19 -33.74
CA TRP A 260 22.22 35.40 -34.88
C TRP A 260 23.35 34.65 -35.62
N ASN A 261 24.37 34.22 -34.89
CA ASN A 261 25.58 33.63 -35.44
C ASN A 261 26.09 32.44 -34.60
N TRP A 262 26.90 31.57 -35.22
CA TRP A 262 27.58 30.49 -34.51
C TRP A 262 28.81 31.03 -33.76
N THR A 263 28.85 30.80 -32.46
CA THR A 263 29.97 31.19 -31.58
C THR A 263 30.46 29.99 -30.78
N ARG A 264 31.69 30.03 -30.25
CA ARG A 264 32.22 28.97 -29.38
C ARG A 264 32.22 29.37 -27.91
N ASN A 265 31.82 28.45 -27.05
CA ASN A 265 31.76 28.65 -25.59
C ASN A 265 33.15 28.40 -24.96
N SER A 266 34.09 29.31 -25.20
CA SER A 266 35.51 29.13 -24.87
C SER A 266 35.81 28.93 -23.38
N GLY A 267 36.89 28.22 -23.08
CA GLY A 267 37.27 27.85 -21.72
C GLY A 267 36.36 26.81 -21.06
N LYS A 268 35.59 26.04 -21.85
CA LYS A 268 34.61 25.06 -21.33
C LYS A 268 35.29 23.98 -20.50
N LYS A 269 34.84 23.79 -19.26
CA LYS A 269 35.16 22.57 -18.49
C LYS A 269 34.43 21.38 -19.11
N VAL A 270 35.18 20.32 -19.43
CA VAL A 270 34.69 19.08 -20.03
C VAL A 270 35.25 17.87 -19.27
N ALA A 271 34.61 16.72 -19.44
CA ALA A 271 35.16 15.43 -19.02
C ALA A 271 35.66 14.65 -20.24
N LEU A 272 36.82 14.02 -20.09
CA LEU A 272 37.50 13.21 -21.11
C LEU A 272 37.43 11.74 -20.68
N LYS A 273 36.66 10.92 -21.41
CA LYS A 273 36.59 9.46 -21.22
C LYS A 273 37.54 8.80 -22.20
N CYS A 274 38.75 8.49 -21.73
CA CYS A 274 39.81 7.83 -22.51
C CYS A 274 39.61 6.32 -22.46
N LEU A 275 39.25 5.68 -23.57
CA LEU A 275 38.95 4.25 -23.61
C LEU A 275 40.23 3.42 -23.74
N ASN A 276 40.45 2.48 -22.81
CA ASN A 276 41.64 1.64 -22.77
C ASN A 276 41.67 0.70 -23.99
N ASN A 277 42.83 0.60 -24.64
CA ASN A 277 43.10 -0.20 -25.85
C ASN A 277 42.17 0.11 -27.05
N SER A 278 41.56 1.29 -27.09
CA SER A 278 40.65 1.72 -28.17
C SER A 278 41.32 1.92 -29.53
N ARG A 279 42.66 2.03 -29.59
CA ARG A 279 43.42 2.05 -30.85
C ARG A 279 43.06 0.90 -31.79
N ASN A 280 42.74 -0.28 -31.24
CA ASN A 280 42.55 -1.52 -31.99
C ASN A 280 41.06 -1.88 -32.20
N ASP A 281 40.14 -1.01 -31.78
CA ASP A 281 38.70 -1.30 -31.74
C ASP A 281 37.89 0.01 -31.75
N ILE A 282 37.75 0.60 -32.94
CA ILE A 282 36.99 1.83 -33.18
C ILE A 282 35.49 1.58 -32.99
N ASN A 283 34.99 0.44 -33.44
CA ASN A 283 33.59 0.05 -33.30
C ASN A 283 33.09 0.09 -31.83
N ARG A 284 33.90 -0.32 -30.85
CA ARG A 284 33.57 -0.15 -29.42
C ARG A 284 33.53 1.31 -28.97
N VAL A 285 34.36 2.19 -29.53
CA VAL A 285 34.31 3.65 -29.28
C VAL A 285 33.01 4.23 -29.81
N LEU A 286 32.65 3.90 -31.06
CA LEU A 286 31.43 4.40 -31.71
C LEU A 286 30.17 3.90 -31.00
N ASN A 287 30.10 2.61 -30.67
CA ASN A 287 28.98 2.03 -29.92
C ASN A 287 28.87 2.55 -28.47
N GLU A 288 29.96 3.04 -27.88
CA GLU A 288 29.93 3.76 -26.61
C GLU A 288 29.45 5.22 -26.81
N ALA A 289 29.90 5.89 -27.88
CA ALA A 289 29.49 7.25 -28.21
C ALA A 289 27.99 7.38 -28.53
N LYS A 290 27.39 6.39 -29.20
CA LYS A 290 25.93 6.34 -29.49
C LYS A 290 25.04 6.27 -28.24
N LYS A 291 25.60 6.11 -27.03
CA LYS A 291 24.86 6.13 -25.75
C LYS A 291 24.65 7.53 -25.17
N TYR A 292 25.27 8.56 -25.75
CA TYR A 292 25.26 9.93 -25.24
C TYR A 292 24.34 10.83 -26.07
N SER A 293 23.65 11.75 -25.40
CA SER A 293 22.66 12.62 -26.05
C SER A 293 23.33 13.81 -26.75
N VAL A 294 22.77 14.24 -27.87
CA VAL A 294 23.15 15.51 -28.54
C VAL A 294 22.07 16.57 -28.43
N LYS A 295 20.85 16.19 -28.02
CA LYS A 295 19.71 17.09 -27.98
C LYS A 295 19.78 18.00 -26.76
N ASN A 296 19.44 19.28 -26.92
CA ASN A 296 19.63 20.20 -25.80
C ASN A 296 18.52 20.14 -24.73
N ASN A 297 17.37 19.57 -25.10
CA ASN A 297 16.08 19.65 -24.38
C ASN A 297 16.06 19.16 -22.92
N ASP A 298 16.97 18.27 -22.49
CA ASP A 298 17.13 17.93 -21.07
C ASP A 298 18.50 18.37 -20.54
N CYS A 299 18.52 19.00 -19.36
CA CYS A 299 19.72 19.36 -18.61
C CYS A 299 20.29 18.19 -17.79
N ARG A 300 19.50 17.12 -17.61
CA ARG A 300 19.84 15.93 -16.82
C ARG A 300 20.62 14.90 -17.62
N GLU A 301 20.52 14.88 -18.94
CA GLU A 301 21.30 13.97 -19.78
C GLU A 301 22.79 14.37 -19.84
N ASN A 302 23.65 13.37 -20.02
CA ASN A 302 25.07 13.57 -20.30
C ASN A 302 25.25 13.57 -21.81
N LYS A 303 25.93 14.62 -22.29
CA LYS A 303 25.96 14.99 -23.70
C LYS A 303 27.39 14.91 -24.24
N ILE A 304 27.52 14.37 -25.44
CA ILE A 304 28.80 14.29 -26.14
C ILE A 304 29.00 15.57 -26.96
N TYR A 305 30.18 16.17 -26.86
CA TYR A 305 30.61 17.31 -27.68
C TYR A 305 31.50 16.88 -28.85
N GLY A 306 32.18 15.74 -28.75
CA GLY A 306 33.12 15.32 -29.79
C GLY A 306 33.92 14.08 -29.45
N ILE A 307 34.75 13.69 -30.41
CA ILE A 307 35.77 12.66 -30.26
C ILE A 307 37.15 13.32 -30.44
N SER A 308 38.14 12.81 -29.71
CA SER A 308 39.56 13.14 -29.85
C SER A 308 40.40 11.86 -29.80
N GLN A 309 41.71 11.96 -30.02
CA GLN A 309 42.65 10.85 -29.84
C GLN A 309 43.89 11.35 -29.10
N ASN A 310 44.35 10.57 -28.10
CA ASN A 310 45.58 10.85 -27.40
C ASN A 310 46.78 10.68 -28.35
N PRO A 311 47.65 11.69 -28.55
CA PRO A 311 48.73 11.63 -29.53
C PRO A 311 49.80 10.59 -29.19
N ASN A 312 49.94 10.24 -27.90
CA ASN A 312 50.98 9.34 -27.40
C ASN A 312 50.49 7.88 -27.39
N THR A 313 49.32 7.62 -26.79
CA THR A 313 48.77 6.26 -26.65
C THR A 313 47.95 5.80 -27.86
N LYS A 314 47.57 6.72 -28.75
CA LYS A 314 46.64 6.53 -29.88
C LYS A 314 45.26 6.00 -29.49
N ASN A 315 44.93 5.99 -28.20
CA ASN A 315 43.58 5.69 -27.71
C ASN A 315 42.65 6.86 -27.97
N TYR A 316 41.42 6.56 -28.38
CA TYR A 316 40.36 7.53 -28.57
C TYR A 316 39.78 8.01 -27.23
N ILE A 317 39.28 9.23 -27.26
CA ILE A 317 38.77 9.98 -26.12
C ILE A 317 37.41 10.55 -26.48
N MET A 318 36.40 10.24 -25.68
CA MET A 318 35.08 10.85 -25.80
C MET A 318 35.04 12.13 -24.96
N VAL A 319 34.60 13.23 -25.57
CA VAL A 319 34.57 14.56 -24.95
C VAL A 319 33.15 14.86 -24.50
N LEU A 320 32.93 14.95 -23.19
CA LEU A 320 31.61 14.97 -22.57
C LEU A 320 31.36 16.26 -21.79
N ASN A 321 30.11 16.72 -21.76
CA ASN A 321 29.73 17.95 -21.06
C ASN A 321 29.91 17.86 -19.53
N LYS A 322 29.76 16.67 -18.95
CA LYS A 322 30.00 16.32 -17.54
C LYS A 322 30.08 14.80 -17.39
N TYR A 323 30.68 14.37 -16.29
CA TYR A 323 30.78 12.95 -15.88
C TYR A 323 30.41 12.77 -14.38
N ASP A 324 29.73 13.75 -13.81
CA ASP A 324 29.23 13.77 -12.43
C ASP A 324 28.35 12.56 -12.08
N LYS A 325 27.60 12.03 -13.05
CA LYS A 325 26.67 10.90 -12.89
C LYS A 325 27.27 9.49 -13.02
N TYR A 326 28.51 9.31 -13.46
CA TYR A 326 29.09 7.97 -13.69
C TYR A 326 30.09 7.57 -12.60
N CYS A 327 30.07 6.30 -12.22
CA CYS A 327 30.99 5.75 -11.24
C CYS A 327 32.39 5.56 -11.83
N VAL A 328 33.38 6.28 -11.29
CA VAL A 328 34.75 6.25 -11.81
C VAL A 328 35.44 4.89 -11.67
N LYS A 329 34.93 4.00 -10.80
CA LYS A 329 35.43 2.62 -10.64
C LYS A 329 34.88 1.64 -11.69
N CYS A 330 33.67 1.82 -12.20
CA CYS A 330 33.00 0.80 -13.04
C CYS A 330 32.16 1.33 -14.21
N ASP A 331 32.24 2.62 -14.52
CA ASP A 331 31.62 3.30 -15.69
C ASP A 331 30.07 3.23 -15.75
N LYS A 332 29.43 2.62 -14.75
CA LYS A 332 27.96 2.60 -14.60
C LYS A 332 27.47 3.87 -13.92
N ILE A 333 26.25 4.31 -14.28
CA ILE A 333 25.58 5.45 -13.64
C ILE A 333 25.49 5.21 -12.12
N TYR A 334 25.79 6.24 -11.32
CA TYR A 334 25.60 6.21 -9.87
C TYR A 334 24.12 5.95 -9.55
N THR A 335 23.88 5.00 -8.63
CA THR A 335 22.54 4.72 -8.12
C THR A 335 21.97 5.92 -7.37
N GLU A 336 22.84 6.71 -6.72
CA GLU A 336 22.50 8.01 -6.15
C GLU A 336 23.55 9.03 -6.60
N THR A 337 23.18 9.92 -7.53
CA THR A 337 24.12 10.83 -8.19
C THR A 337 24.62 11.95 -7.28
N GLU A 338 23.79 12.43 -6.36
CA GLU A 338 24.15 13.48 -5.38
C GLU A 338 25.32 13.04 -4.49
N TYR A 339 25.23 11.84 -3.93
CA TYR A 339 26.25 11.27 -3.01
C TYR A 339 27.34 10.48 -3.72
N LYS A 340 27.32 10.44 -5.07
CA LYS A 340 28.24 9.64 -5.92
C LYS A 340 28.35 8.18 -5.44
N TRP A 341 27.19 7.57 -5.14
CA TRP A 341 27.10 6.22 -4.58
C TRP A 341 26.68 5.21 -5.66
N CYS A 342 27.48 4.15 -5.83
CA CYS A 342 27.31 3.16 -6.90
C CYS A 342 27.02 1.78 -6.31
N LYS A 343 25.75 1.33 -6.39
CA LYS A 343 25.32 0.03 -5.84
C LYS A 343 26.15 -1.15 -6.37
N PRO A 344 26.48 -1.28 -7.68
CA PRO A 344 27.39 -2.31 -8.17
C PRO A 344 28.76 -2.35 -7.46
N CYS A 345 29.39 -1.20 -7.24
CA CYS A 345 30.70 -1.15 -6.57
C CYS A 345 30.61 -1.53 -5.08
N GLN A 346 29.56 -1.09 -4.39
CA GLN A 346 29.37 -1.47 -2.98
C GLN A 346 29.01 -2.95 -2.82
N ILE A 347 28.24 -3.52 -3.75
CA ILE A 347 27.95 -4.96 -3.77
C ILE A 347 29.22 -5.79 -3.97
N ASN A 348 30.14 -5.37 -4.85
CA ASN A 348 31.41 -6.06 -5.03
C ASN A 348 32.29 -5.96 -3.77
N HIS A 349 32.43 -4.76 -3.20
CA HIS A 349 33.15 -4.55 -1.95
C HIS A 349 32.61 -5.39 -0.78
N LEU A 350 31.28 -5.52 -0.65
CA LEU A 350 30.69 -6.39 0.38
C LEU A 350 30.98 -7.87 0.11
N LYS A 351 30.88 -8.34 -1.15
CA LYS A 351 31.22 -9.73 -1.52
C LYS A 351 32.67 -10.08 -1.20
N GLU A 352 33.61 -9.17 -1.48
CA GLU A 352 35.03 -9.30 -1.14
C GLU A 352 35.27 -9.45 0.38
N ASN A 353 34.35 -8.97 1.21
CA ASN A 353 34.41 -9.00 2.66
C ASN A 353 33.49 -10.05 3.33
N PHE A 354 32.76 -10.88 2.57
CA PHE A 354 31.80 -11.84 3.14
C PHE A 354 32.42 -12.82 4.16
N MET A 355 33.71 -13.15 4.04
CA MET A 355 34.43 -14.00 4.99
C MET A 355 34.57 -13.37 6.40
N ASN A 356 34.44 -12.05 6.52
CA ASN A 356 34.62 -11.31 7.78
C ASN A 356 33.38 -11.34 8.68
N TRP A 357 32.25 -11.88 8.20
CA TRP A 357 30.96 -11.92 8.90
C TRP A 357 30.37 -13.33 8.99
N THR A 358 31.20 -14.36 9.06
CA THR A 358 30.72 -15.74 9.25
C THR A 358 30.34 -16.01 10.70
N SER A 359 29.22 -16.70 10.87
CA SER A 359 28.63 -17.16 12.13
C SER A 359 28.91 -18.63 12.43
N GLU A 360 29.67 -19.31 11.57
CA GLU A 360 29.78 -20.77 11.43
C GLU A 360 28.47 -21.45 10.99
N ASN A 361 27.34 -20.74 11.00
CA ASN A 361 26.03 -21.25 10.57
C ASN A 361 25.69 -20.77 9.15
N LYS A 362 25.57 -21.74 8.23
CA LYS A 362 25.31 -21.47 6.81
C LYS A 362 23.97 -20.76 6.54
N GLU A 363 22.94 -20.91 7.38
CA GLU A 363 21.65 -20.25 7.16
C GLU A 363 21.71 -18.77 7.57
N ILE A 364 22.32 -18.48 8.72
CA ILE A 364 22.59 -17.12 9.20
C ILE A 364 23.50 -16.37 8.22
N ASP A 365 24.59 -16.99 7.77
CA ASP A 365 25.52 -16.39 6.80
C ASP A 365 24.82 -16.07 5.47
N ASN A 366 24.01 -17.02 4.95
CA ASN A 366 23.21 -16.80 3.76
C ASN A 366 22.18 -15.66 3.94
N PHE A 367 21.60 -15.51 5.14
CA PHE A 367 20.69 -14.41 5.43
C PHE A 367 21.41 -13.05 5.47
N ILE A 368 22.54 -12.98 6.18
CA ILE A 368 23.35 -11.76 6.28
C ILE A 368 23.78 -11.31 4.88
N GLN A 369 24.33 -12.21 4.07
CA GLN A 369 24.71 -11.91 2.68
C GLN A 369 23.49 -11.47 1.83
N LYS A 370 22.33 -12.14 1.95
CA LYS A 370 21.08 -11.74 1.25
C LYS A 370 20.59 -10.35 1.66
N MET A 371 20.82 -9.91 2.90
CA MET A 371 20.46 -8.57 3.36
C MET A 371 21.51 -7.53 2.95
N GLN A 372 22.80 -7.86 3.03
CA GLN A 372 23.90 -7.03 2.53
C GLN A 372 23.79 -6.75 1.02
N LEU A 373 23.26 -7.66 0.21
CA LEU A 373 23.00 -7.41 -1.21
C LEU A 373 21.81 -6.47 -1.50
N LYS A 374 20.92 -6.23 -0.51
CA LYS A 374 19.75 -5.33 -0.66
C LYS A 374 20.07 -3.84 -0.46
N ILE A 375 21.31 -3.48 -0.11
CA ILE A 375 21.75 -2.11 0.27
C ILE A 375 21.24 -0.96 -0.61
N SER A 376 21.09 0.20 0.03
CA SER A 376 20.91 1.54 -0.55
C SER A 376 21.91 2.50 0.13
N TYR A 377 22.08 3.72 -0.40
CA TYR A 377 23.08 4.70 0.09
C TYR A 377 22.94 5.09 1.56
N LYS A 378 21.70 5.03 2.09
CA LYS A 378 21.36 5.30 3.49
C LYS A 378 21.29 4.03 4.33
N ASN A 379 21.69 2.85 3.85
CA ASN A 379 21.61 1.64 4.65
C ASN A 379 22.83 1.46 5.56
N ILE A 380 22.61 0.85 6.71
CA ILE A 380 23.65 0.28 7.56
C ILE A 380 23.97 -1.13 7.02
N THR A 381 25.21 -1.58 7.15
CA THR A 381 25.57 -2.98 6.86
C THR A 381 25.02 -3.87 7.97
N LEU A 382 24.24 -4.90 7.63
CA LEU A 382 23.90 -5.96 8.58
C LEU A 382 25.14 -6.83 8.78
N GLU A 383 25.60 -7.00 10.02
CA GLU A 383 26.82 -7.74 10.35
C GLU A 383 26.54 -8.96 11.24
N TRP A 384 27.41 -9.97 11.17
CA TRP A 384 27.60 -10.89 12.31
C TRP A 384 28.53 -10.21 13.31
N ILE A 385 28.16 -10.24 14.59
CA ILE A 385 28.85 -9.51 15.66
C ILE A 385 29.26 -10.49 16.77
N PRO A 386 30.56 -10.75 16.96
CA PRO A 386 31.05 -11.59 18.05
C PRO A 386 30.63 -11.04 19.43
N TYR A 387 30.09 -11.88 20.32
CA TYR A 387 29.47 -11.42 21.57
C TYR A 387 30.39 -10.63 22.52
N ASN A 388 31.71 -10.84 22.44
CA ASN A 388 32.71 -10.08 23.21
C ASN A 388 32.85 -8.60 22.80
N GLN A 389 32.25 -8.20 21.67
CA GLN A 389 32.13 -6.81 21.23
C GLN A 389 31.18 -5.97 22.09
N PHE A 390 30.37 -6.61 22.94
CA PHE A 390 29.45 -5.93 23.83
C PHE A 390 30.08 -5.70 25.23
N CYS A 391 29.75 -4.58 25.85
CA CYS A 391 29.94 -4.30 27.27
C CYS A 391 28.70 -3.61 27.84
N ASP A 392 28.69 -3.39 29.16
CA ASP A 392 27.68 -2.63 29.87
C ASP A 392 26.25 -3.15 29.58
N ILE A 393 26.11 -4.46 29.70
CA ILE A 393 24.90 -5.22 29.37
C ILE A 393 23.95 -5.20 30.57
N GLU A 394 22.84 -4.47 30.46
CA GLU A 394 21.84 -4.28 31.52
C GLU A 394 20.46 -4.75 31.03
N GLU A 395 19.71 -5.49 31.85
CA GLU A 395 18.35 -5.92 31.48
C GLU A 395 17.36 -4.75 31.59
N ILE A 396 16.72 -4.39 30.47
CA ILE A 396 15.72 -3.32 30.41
C ILE A 396 14.34 -3.88 30.80
N CYS A 397 13.94 -5.00 30.19
CA CYS A 397 12.68 -5.65 30.49
C CYS A 397 12.63 -7.11 30.04
N LYS A 398 11.78 -7.89 30.71
CA LYS A 398 11.58 -9.31 30.46
C LYS A 398 10.15 -9.60 30.03
N GLY A 399 9.96 -9.73 28.72
CA GLY A 399 8.69 -10.16 28.14
C GLY A 399 8.58 -11.69 28.10
N TRP A 400 7.40 -12.19 27.74
CA TRP A 400 7.14 -13.63 27.65
C TRP A 400 8.02 -14.30 26.56
N PHE A 401 7.99 -13.77 25.33
CA PHE A 401 8.71 -14.34 24.18
C PHE A 401 10.17 -13.87 24.05
N ALA A 402 10.52 -12.76 24.68
CA ALA A 402 11.83 -12.13 24.52
C ALA A 402 12.25 -11.34 25.76
N THR A 403 13.55 -11.34 26.04
CA THR A 403 14.18 -10.51 27.09
C THR A 403 15.07 -9.46 26.40
N VAL A 404 14.96 -8.20 26.83
CA VAL A 404 15.54 -7.03 26.16
C VAL A 404 16.56 -6.37 27.09
N TYR A 405 17.76 -6.11 26.56
CA TYR A 405 18.88 -5.52 27.29
C TYR A 405 19.43 -4.30 26.55
N SER A 406 19.95 -3.31 27.28
CA SER A 406 20.88 -2.31 26.76
C SER A 406 22.29 -2.90 26.69
N ALA A 407 23.12 -2.40 25.77
CA ALA A 407 24.55 -2.66 25.74
C ALA A 407 25.30 -1.55 24.98
N ILE A 408 26.61 -1.51 25.12
CA ILE A 408 27.52 -0.73 24.25
C ILE A 408 28.26 -1.69 23.32
N TRP A 409 28.24 -1.41 22.01
CA TRP A 409 29.02 -2.11 21.00
C TRP A 409 30.30 -1.32 20.68
N LYS A 410 31.45 -1.87 21.11
CA LYS A 410 32.79 -1.26 21.03
C LYS A 410 33.18 -0.92 19.59
N ASP A 411 33.31 -1.92 18.71
CA ASP A 411 33.63 -1.67 17.30
C ASP A 411 32.61 -0.74 16.62
N GLY A 412 31.32 -0.99 16.85
CA GLY A 412 30.20 -0.21 16.31
C GLY A 412 29.85 -0.49 14.84
N PRO A 413 28.66 -0.05 14.37
CA PRO A 413 28.10 -0.42 13.07
C PRO A 413 28.89 0.13 11.89
N LEU A 414 29.17 -0.72 10.90
CA LEU A 414 29.79 -0.31 9.65
C LEU A 414 28.79 0.42 8.75
N CYS A 415 29.08 1.67 8.39
CA CYS A 415 28.26 2.47 7.48
C CYS A 415 29.10 3.24 6.45
N TYR A 416 28.50 3.57 5.31
CA TYR A 416 29.19 4.30 4.24
C TYR A 416 29.19 5.81 4.49
N ASN A 417 30.37 6.42 4.66
CA ASN A 417 30.51 7.87 4.78
C ASN A 417 30.57 8.50 3.38
N SER A 418 29.59 9.34 3.04
CA SER A 418 29.49 10.00 1.72
C SER A 418 30.54 11.10 1.49
N LYS A 419 31.08 11.71 2.55
CA LYS A 419 32.17 12.71 2.45
C LYS A 419 33.50 12.03 2.12
N GLU A 420 33.81 10.95 2.84
CA GLU A 420 35.07 10.21 2.71
C GLU A 420 35.04 9.07 1.67
N LYS A 421 33.85 8.74 1.14
CA LYS A 421 33.60 7.72 0.11
C LYS A 421 34.06 6.31 0.48
N LYS A 422 34.13 6.01 1.78
CA LYS A 422 34.59 4.75 2.36
C LYS A 422 33.65 4.29 3.48
N TYR A 423 33.71 3.02 3.83
CA TYR A 423 33.05 2.53 5.03
C TYR A 423 33.83 2.96 6.29
N LEU A 424 33.09 3.32 7.33
CA LEU A 424 33.58 3.65 8.67
C LEU A 424 32.71 2.96 9.71
N ARG A 425 33.26 2.65 10.88
CA ARG A 425 32.48 2.24 12.04
C ARG A 425 32.11 3.44 12.91
N GLU A 426 30.95 3.38 13.56
CA GLU A 426 30.54 4.32 14.62
C GLU A 426 30.76 3.66 15.98
N SER A 427 32.01 3.64 16.47
CA SER A 427 32.42 2.97 17.71
C SER A 427 31.69 3.44 18.97
N ASP A 428 31.73 2.61 20.01
CA ASP A 428 31.07 2.79 21.31
C ASP A 428 29.55 3.06 21.18
N LYS A 429 28.91 2.30 20.29
CA LYS A 429 27.50 2.48 19.95
C LYS A 429 26.59 1.90 21.02
N ALA A 430 25.78 2.75 21.66
CA ALA A 430 24.63 2.28 22.42
C ALA A 430 23.66 1.51 21.52
N ILE A 431 23.33 0.27 21.91
CA ILE A 431 22.50 -0.68 21.17
C ILE A 431 21.48 -1.37 22.10
N THR A 432 20.54 -2.08 21.51
CA THR A 432 19.57 -2.92 22.21
C THR A 432 19.76 -4.37 21.78
N LEU A 433 19.91 -5.29 22.75
CA LEU A 433 19.99 -6.73 22.53
C LEU A 433 18.61 -7.36 22.76
N LYS A 434 18.05 -8.05 21.75
CA LYS A 434 16.80 -8.82 21.87
C LYS A 434 17.12 -10.32 21.84
N TYR A 435 16.98 -10.96 22.99
CA TYR A 435 17.09 -12.41 23.18
C TYR A 435 15.69 -13.02 23.08
N PHE A 436 15.55 -14.23 22.52
CA PHE A 436 14.28 -14.95 22.46
C PHE A 436 14.25 -16.05 23.51
N ASN A 437 13.13 -16.20 24.21
CA ASN A 437 12.99 -17.10 25.35
C ASN A 437 12.57 -18.54 24.94
N CYS A 438 12.45 -18.82 23.65
CA CYS A 438 12.04 -20.12 23.10
C CYS A 438 13.27 -20.99 22.76
N SER A 439 13.74 -21.76 23.73
CA SER A 439 14.97 -22.55 23.62
C SER A 439 14.81 -23.85 22.81
N GLN A 440 14.75 -23.75 21.48
CA GLN A 440 15.21 -24.79 20.53
C GLN A 440 15.28 -24.25 19.09
N ASN A 441 16.34 -24.60 18.37
CA ASN A 441 16.76 -23.98 17.10
C ASN A 441 15.75 -24.08 15.94
N VAL A 442 14.75 -23.19 15.89
CA VAL A 442 14.04 -22.84 14.65
C VAL A 442 14.65 -21.57 14.06
N ILE A 443 15.83 -21.72 13.45
CA ILE A 443 16.58 -20.61 12.82
C ILE A 443 15.70 -19.84 11.81
N ASN A 444 14.79 -20.54 11.12
CA ASN A 444 13.82 -19.92 10.21
C ASN A 444 12.85 -18.93 10.87
N GLU A 445 12.46 -19.12 12.14
CA GLU A 445 11.60 -18.17 12.88
C GLU A 445 12.40 -16.93 13.30
N PHE A 446 13.59 -17.13 13.87
CA PHE A 446 14.53 -16.05 14.18
C PHE A 446 14.87 -15.21 12.94
N LEU A 447 15.14 -15.86 11.81
CA LEU A 447 15.39 -15.21 10.53
C LEU A 447 14.14 -14.62 9.87
N ASN A 448 12.92 -15.06 10.23
CA ASN A 448 11.69 -14.40 9.81
C ASN A 448 11.51 -13.08 10.55
N GLU A 449 11.64 -13.07 11.88
CA GLU A 449 11.60 -11.86 12.69
C GLU A 449 12.72 -10.87 12.30
N ALA A 450 13.92 -11.36 11.97
CA ALA A 450 15.01 -10.52 11.45
C ALA A 450 14.68 -9.82 10.10
N LYS A 451 13.68 -10.27 9.33
CA LYS A 451 13.23 -9.60 8.09
C LYS A 451 12.29 -8.42 8.36
N ASN A 452 11.64 -8.38 9.53
CA ASN A 452 10.70 -7.32 9.90
C ASN A 452 11.42 -5.98 10.16
N TYR A 453 12.70 -6.04 10.54
CA TYR A 453 13.51 -4.87 10.85
C TYR A 453 14.14 -4.20 9.61
N SER A 454 14.15 -2.88 9.62
CA SER A 454 14.77 -2.00 8.63
C SER A 454 16.29 -1.98 8.75
N ILE A 455 16.99 -1.91 7.62
CA ILE A 455 18.43 -1.58 7.56
C ILE A 455 18.68 -0.13 7.12
N LYS A 456 17.64 0.73 7.05
CA LYS A 456 17.77 2.14 6.67
C LYS A 456 18.22 3.01 7.86
N LYS A 457 19.13 3.94 7.63
CA LYS A 457 19.65 4.95 8.57
C LYS A 457 18.82 6.25 8.56
N ASP A 458 17.55 6.22 8.14
CA ASP A 458 16.70 7.41 8.23
C ASP A 458 16.25 7.67 9.68
N ILE A 459 15.88 8.91 9.97
CA ILE A 459 15.62 9.38 11.35
C ILE A 459 14.24 8.93 11.87
N LEU A 460 13.34 8.47 10.98
CA LEU A 460 11.94 8.19 11.29
C LEU A 460 11.62 6.68 11.42
N SER A 461 12.42 5.81 10.81
CA SER A 461 12.28 4.35 10.97
C SER A 461 12.83 3.90 12.32
N LYS A 462 11.92 3.53 13.23
CA LYS A 462 12.27 3.13 14.62
C LYS A 462 12.91 1.75 14.66
N ASP A 463 12.37 0.83 13.86
CA ASP A 463 12.66 -0.60 13.87
C ASP A 463 13.94 -0.92 13.07
N LYS A 464 15.12 -0.47 13.53
CA LYS A 464 16.40 -0.72 12.86
C LYS A 464 17.16 -1.91 13.43
N ILE A 465 17.66 -2.78 12.56
CA ILE A 465 18.59 -3.87 12.89
C ILE A 465 20.03 -3.54 12.46
N TYR A 466 20.98 -3.83 13.35
CA TYR A 466 22.42 -3.69 13.15
C TYR A 466 23.10 -5.02 12.81
N GLY A 467 22.67 -6.12 13.42
CA GLY A 467 23.32 -7.41 13.21
C GLY A 467 22.70 -8.57 13.97
N ILE A 468 23.40 -9.69 13.91
CA ILE A 468 23.09 -10.93 14.64
C ILE A 468 24.32 -11.32 15.46
N SER A 469 24.10 -11.84 16.67
CA SER A 469 25.13 -12.46 17.51
C SER A 469 24.65 -13.83 18.01
N ARG A 470 25.54 -14.62 18.62
CA ARG A 470 25.24 -15.87 19.33
C ARG A 470 25.82 -15.81 20.74
N LYS A 471 25.04 -16.19 21.75
CA LYS A 471 25.49 -16.22 23.15
C LYS A 471 26.48 -17.37 23.37
N PRO A 472 27.69 -17.14 23.93
CA PRO A 472 28.71 -18.19 24.03
C PRO A 472 28.32 -19.44 24.84
N ASN A 473 27.40 -19.30 25.80
CA ASN A 473 27.11 -20.34 26.79
C ASN A 473 25.77 -21.08 26.58
N THR A 474 24.95 -20.65 25.62
CA THR A 474 23.59 -21.22 25.40
C THR A 474 23.24 -21.45 23.93
N GLU A 475 24.13 -21.13 23.00
CA GLU A 475 23.92 -21.16 21.54
C GLU A 475 22.79 -20.27 20.99
N ASP A 476 22.03 -19.58 21.84
CA ASP A 476 20.94 -18.68 21.42
C ASP A 476 21.43 -17.55 20.50
N TYR A 477 20.69 -17.33 19.42
CA TYR A 477 20.89 -16.17 18.55
C TYR A 477 20.21 -14.92 19.10
N ILE A 478 20.85 -13.77 18.92
CA ILE A 478 20.47 -12.48 19.48
C ILE A 478 20.33 -11.48 18.33
N LEU A 479 19.22 -10.73 18.29
CA LEU A 479 19.08 -9.60 17.37
C LEU A 479 19.70 -8.34 17.99
N ILE A 480 20.56 -7.68 17.23
CA ILE A 480 21.25 -6.45 17.63
C ILE A 480 20.52 -5.28 16.97
N LEU A 481 19.85 -4.46 17.77
CA LEU A 481 18.93 -3.41 17.31
C LEU A 481 19.45 -2.00 17.66
N TYR A 482 18.93 -0.99 16.97
CA TYR A 482 19.17 0.41 17.30
C TYR A 482 18.53 0.79 18.63
N ASN A 483 19.24 1.62 19.41
CA ASN A 483 18.79 2.10 20.70
C ASN A 483 18.08 3.47 20.55
N GLU A 484 16.75 3.52 20.73
CA GLU A 484 16.00 4.79 20.85
C GLU A 484 15.99 5.35 22.30
N TYR A 485 16.51 4.60 23.28
CA TYR A 485 16.29 4.84 24.71
C TYR A 485 17.32 5.76 25.38
N SER A 486 18.34 6.24 24.65
CA SER A 486 19.33 7.17 25.20
C SER A 486 18.77 8.60 25.38
N GLN A 487 18.35 8.88 26.62
CA GLN A 487 18.35 10.18 27.33
C GLN A 487 17.12 11.11 27.38
N GLU A 488 15.97 10.86 26.75
CA GLU A 488 14.79 11.74 27.02
C GLU A 488 13.42 11.06 27.18
N TYR A 489 13.18 9.89 26.59
CA TYR A 489 11.84 9.28 26.58
C TYR A 489 11.39 8.52 27.83
N PHE A 490 12.24 8.40 28.87
CA PHE A 490 11.88 7.79 30.16
C PHE A 490 11.40 8.80 31.22
N LYS A 491 11.22 10.09 30.88
CA LYS A 491 10.69 11.10 31.82
C LYS A 491 9.21 11.41 31.71
N GLU A 492 8.55 11.10 30.59
CA GLU A 492 7.11 11.35 30.42
C GLU A 492 6.35 10.12 29.92
N CYS A 493 5.93 9.28 30.87
CA CYS A 493 4.68 8.50 30.75
C CYS A 493 3.43 9.40 30.94
N TYR A 494 3.53 10.71 30.68
CA TYR A 494 2.44 11.67 30.80
C TYR A 494 1.80 11.94 29.44
N VAL A 495 0.51 11.66 29.32
CA VAL A 495 -0.32 12.23 28.25
C VAL A 495 -0.66 13.67 28.61
N LYS A 496 -0.50 14.58 27.64
CA LYS A 496 -1.22 15.85 27.62
C LYS A 496 -1.90 16.01 26.25
N TYR A 497 -3.22 16.18 26.26
CA TYR A 497 -4.03 16.24 25.05
C TYR A 497 -3.77 17.53 24.24
N GLY A 498 -3.83 17.40 22.92
CA GLY A 498 -3.73 18.49 21.95
C GLY A 498 -4.02 18.00 20.53
N GLU A 499 -5.31 17.95 20.17
CA GLU A 499 -5.89 17.91 18.81
C GLU A 499 -5.21 17.06 17.71
N ILE A 500 -5.85 15.92 17.39
CA ILE A 500 -6.05 15.36 16.03
C ILE A 500 -4.81 14.95 15.18
N VAL A 501 -4.80 13.66 14.80
CA VAL A 501 -3.82 12.93 13.95
C VAL A 501 -2.46 12.65 14.59
N GLY A 502 -2.23 11.38 14.95
CA GLY A 502 -0.92 10.88 15.39
C GLY A 502 -0.90 9.38 15.61
N TYR A 503 -0.87 8.57 14.53
CA TYR A 503 -0.78 7.11 14.61
C TYR A 503 0.48 6.65 15.37
N ARG A 504 0.33 6.25 16.64
CA ARG A 504 1.32 5.42 17.33
C ARG A 504 1.00 3.94 17.09
N LYS A 505 1.60 3.37 16.04
CA LYS A 505 1.68 1.91 15.87
C LYS A 505 2.29 1.29 17.14
N ILE A 506 1.52 0.44 17.80
CA ILE A 506 2.04 -0.48 18.80
C ILE A 506 2.54 -1.70 18.02
N PHE A 507 3.84 -1.72 17.70
CA PHE A 507 4.48 -2.89 17.09
C PHE A 507 4.59 -4.03 18.11
N THR A 508 3.50 -4.77 18.28
CA THR A 508 3.52 -6.11 18.84
C THR A 508 3.68 -7.09 17.70
N ASN A 509 4.86 -7.72 17.59
CA ASN A 509 5.21 -8.63 16.49
C ASN A 509 4.54 -9.99 16.68
N TRP A 510 3.21 -10.01 16.56
CA TRP A 510 2.35 -11.18 16.59
C TRP A 510 2.44 -11.97 15.28
N ILE A 511 3.63 -12.48 14.96
CA ILE A 511 3.86 -13.31 13.78
C ILE A 511 3.33 -14.72 14.01
N SER A 512 2.30 -15.08 13.24
CA SER A 512 1.76 -16.45 13.16
C SER A 512 2.64 -17.40 12.32
N GLY A 513 3.59 -16.83 11.58
CA GLY A 513 4.31 -17.52 10.50
C GLY A 513 3.55 -17.57 9.18
N ASN A 514 2.38 -16.94 9.08
CA ASN A 514 1.55 -16.93 7.88
C ASN A 514 1.09 -15.51 7.49
N GLU A 515 1.55 -15.03 6.34
CA GLU A 515 1.27 -13.69 5.82
C GLU A 515 -0.24 -13.36 5.72
N LYS A 516 -1.13 -14.33 5.46
CA LYS A 516 -2.58 -14.07 5.43
C LYS A 516 -3.15 -13.79 6.82
N ILE A 517 -2.66 -14.50 7.84
CA ILE A 517 -3.07 -14.32 9.24
C ILE A 517 -2.45 -13.04 9.82
N ASP A 518 -1.18 -12.77 9.53
CA ASP A 518 -0.47 -11.57 9.99
C ASP A 518 -1.09 -10.28 9.40
N ASN A 519 -1.59 -10.33 8.16
CA ASN A 519 -2.38 -9.25 7.56
C ASN A 519 -3.79 -9.14 8.17
N LEU A 520 -4.47 -10.27 8.45
CA LEU A 520 -5.76 -10.27 9.13
C LEU A 520 -5.67 -9.68 10.55
N ILE A 521 -4.62 -10.02 11.32
CA ILE A 521 -4.37 -9.44 12.65
C ILE A 521 -4.25 -7.92 12.54
N GLN A 522 -3.46 -7.40 11.59
CA GLN A 522 -3.33 -5.95 11.37
C GLN A 522 -4.66 -5.28 10.95
N GLU A 523 -5.45 -5.94 10.10
CA GLU A 523 -6.77 -5.46 9.70
C GLU A 523 -7.75 -5.40 10.88
N MET A 524 -7.76 -6.41 11.74
CA MET A 524 -8.61 -6.45 12.94
C MET A 524 -8.17 -5.43 13.99
N GLN A 525 -6.86 -5.28 14.19
CA GLN A 525 -6.29 -4.22 15.06
C GLN A 525 -6.64 -2.81 14.55
N SER A 526 -6.79 -2.60 13.24
CA SER A 526 -7.17 -1.29 12.67
C SER A 526 -8.61 -0.86 12.96
N LYS A 527 -9.45 -1.78 13.49
CA LYS A 527 -10.84 -1.50 13.90
C LYS A 527 -10.95 -0.94 15.33
N ILE A 528 -9.87 -1.02 16.12
CA ILE A 528 -9.81 -0.53 17.51
C ILE A 528 -9.95 0.99 17.53
N ASN A 529 -10.87 1.50 18.35
CA ASN A 529 -11.29 2.92 18.30
C ASN A 529 -11.42 3.57 19.70
N LEU A 530 -11.56 2.78 20.77
CA LEU A 530 -11.80 3.26 22.13
C LEU A 530 -10.76 2.74 23.12
N TYR A 531 -10.52 3.52 24.18
CA TYR A 531 -9.52 3.25 25.22
C TYR A 531 -9.76 1.98 26.06
N GLY A 532 -10.85 1.24 25.84
CA GLY A 532 -11.19 -0.01 26.54
C GLY A 532 -11.27 -1.24 25.62
N ASP A 533 -11.06 -1.09 24.31
CA ASP A 533 -11.10 -2.21 23.36
C ASP A 533 -9.98 -3.23 23.66
N ILE A 534 -10.18 -4.48 23.24
CA ILE A 534 -9.17 -5.54 23.39
C ILE A 534 -8.25 -5.54 22.17
N LEU A 535 -6.94 -5.69 22.41
CA LEU A 535 -6.01 -5.92 21.31
C LEU A 535 -6.22 -7.33 20.74
N PHE A 536 -6.61 -7.40 19.47
CA PHE A 536 -6.65 -8.65 18.70
C PHE A 536 -5.20 -9.13 18.43
N GLU A 537 -4.85 -10.35 18.82
CA GLU A 537 -3.48 -10.85 18.74
C GLU A 537 -3.35 -12.30 18.22
N TRP A 538 -2.13 -12.70 17.87
CA TRP A 538 -1.80 -14.13 17.70
C TRP A 538 -1.56 -14.72 19.09
N ILE A 539 -2.21 -15.82 19.42
CA ILE A 539 -2.10 -16.44 20.74
C ILE A 539 -1.48 -17.82 20.56
N PRO A 540 -0.18 -18.02 20.90
CA PRO A 540 0.46 -19.32 20.78
C PRO A 540 -0.25 -20.38 21.63
N TYR A 541 -0.44 -21.57 21.06
CA TYR A 541 -1.27 -22.62 21.66
C TYR A 541 -0.86 -23.03 23.08
N ASN A 542 0.43 -22.88 23.44
CA ASN A 542 0.94 -23.16 24.79
C ASN A 542 0.49 -22.16 25.88
N GLN A 543 -0.20 -21.07 25.49
CA GLN A 543 -0.87 -20.16 26.43
C GLN A 543 -2.19 -20.72 26.96
N PHE A 544 -2.74 -21.76 26.32
CA PHE A 544 -3.94 -22.44 26.76
C PHE A 544 -3.58 -23.64 27.65
N ILE A 545 -4.20 -23.68 28.84
CA ILE A 545 -4.26 -24.84 29.72
C ILE A 545 -5.72 -25.25 29.92
N ASP A 546 -5.93 -26.42 30.52
CA ASP A 546 -7.27 -26.98 30.78
C ASP A 546 -8.15 -27.02 29.53
N ILE A 547 -7.55 -27.49 28.42
CA ILE A 547 -8.22 -27.57 27.12
C ILE A 547 -9.15 -28.78 27.11
N GLU A 548 -10.46 -28.54 27.11
CA GLU A 548 -11.50 -29.57 27.20
C GLU A 548 -12.51 -29.43 26.06
N LYS A 549 -13.03 -30.54 25.51
CA LYS A 549 -13.90 -30.51 24.32
C LYS A 549 -15.35 -30.28 24.72
N ILE A 550 -15.90 -29.09 24.42
CA ILE A 550 -17.31 -28.74 24.65
C ILE A 550 -18.22 -29.46 23.66
N GLY A 551 -17.86 -29.47 22.37
CA GLY A 551 -18.72 -30.03 21.33
C GLY A 551 -18.07 -30.09 19.95
N GLN A 552 -18.74 -30.77 19.01
CA GLN A 552 -18.30 -30.91 17.61
C GLN A 552 -19.51 -30.87 16.69
N GLY A 553 -19.51 -29.92 15.74
CA GLY A 553 -20.44 -29.86 14.63
C GLY A 553 -19.78 -30.35 13.33
N GLY A 554 -20.52 -30.27 12.21
CA GLY A 554 -20.01 -30.72 10.91
C GLY A 554 -18.75 -29.99 10.42
N PHE A 555 -18.60 -28.71 10.76
CA PHE A 555 -17.54 -27.83 10.24
C PHE A 555 -16.47 -27.45 11.28
N ALA A 556 -16.77 -27.55 12.58
CA ALA A 556 -15.89 -27.10 13.64
C ALA A 556 -15.97 -27.98 14.90
N THR A 557 -14.88 -28.00 15.66
CA THR A 557 -14.82 -28.56 17.03
C THR A 557 -14.53 -27.41 18.01
N VAL A 558 -15.34 -27.30 19.06
CA VAL A 558 -15.22 -26.23 20.06
C VAL A 558 -14.70 -26.80 21.37
N TYR A 559 -13.67 -26.15 21.92
CA TYR A 559 -13.06 -26.48 23.20
C TYR A 559 -13.20 -25.31 24.17
N SER A 560 -13.25 -25.58 25.47
CA SER A 560 -12.98 -24.61 26.52
C SER A 560 -11.48 -24.61 26.78
N ALA A 561 -10.94 -23.49 27.26
CA ALA A 561 -9.58 -23.42 27.80
C ALA A 561 -9.43 -22.25 28.77
N THR A 562 -8.43 -22.32 29.63
CA THR A 562 -7.93 -21.17 30.40
C THR A 562 -6.72 -20.57 29.70
N TRP A 563 -6.85 -19.33 29.26
CA TRP A 563 -5.78 -18.55 28.62
C TRP A 563 -4.94 -17.82 29.67
N LYS A 564 -3.67 -18.21 29.80
CA LYS A 564 -2.69 -17.59 30.69
C LYS A 564 -2.42 -16.13 30.35
N ASN A 565 -2.45 -15.28 31.36
CA ASN A 565 -2.29 -13.82 31.29
C ASN A 565 -3.35 -13.10 30.42
N GLY A 566 -4.38 -13.79 29.93
CA GLY A 566 -5.57 -13.19 29.28
C GLY A 566 -5.34 -12.14 28.19
N PRO A 567 -6.38 -11.38 27.81
CA PRO A 567 -6.29 -10.32 26.79
C PRO A 567 -5.53 -9.09 27.29
N LEU A 568 -4.77 -8.48 26.37
CA LEU A 568 -4.12 -7.19 26.56
C LEU A 568 -5.13 -6.04 26.36
N ARG A 569 -5.14 -5.08 27.29
CA ARG A 569 -6.01 -3.88 27.28
C ARG A 569 -5.23 -2.64 27.65
N TYR A 570 -5.61 -1.50 27.08
CA TYR A 570 -5.08 -0.20 27.48
C TYR A 570 -5.81 0.30 28.73
N TYR A 571 -5.07 0.84 29.70
CA TYR A 571 -5.63 1.44 30.91
C TYR A 571 -5.34 2.93 30.90
N LYS A 572 -6.34 3.72 30.50
CA LYS A 572 -6.22 5.17 30.29
C LYS A 572 -5.65 5.91 31.49
N ASP A 573 -6.09 5.56 32.71
CA ASP A 573 -5.70 6.25 33.94
C ASP A 573 -4.25 5.95 34.38
N LYS A 574 -3.66 4.88 33.84
CA LYS A 574 -2.25 4.52 34.05
C LYS A 574 -1.38 4.71 32.79
N ASN A 575 -1.98 5.08 31.66
CA ASN A 575 -1.33 5.29 30.36
C ASN A 575 -0.52 4.09 29.82
N GLU A 576 -0.88 2.87 30.21
CA GLU A 576 -0.14 1.63 29.93
C GLU A 576 -1.02 0.53 29.33
N TRP A 577 -0.40 -0.46 28.67
CA TRP A 577 -1.08 -1.70 28.24
C TRP A 577 -0.83 -2.79 29.28
N ILE A 578 -1.91 -3.27 29.89
CA ILE A 578 -1.88 -4.30 30.94
C ILE A 578 -2.49 -5.58 30.39
N ARG A 579 -1.87 -6.72 30.69
CA ARG A 579 -2.51 -8.02 30.52
C ARG A 579 -3.54 -8.26 31.63
N SER A 580 -4.66 -8.85 31.26
CA SER A 580 -5.66 -9.31 32.22
C SER A 580 -5.09 -10.44 33.09
N SER A 581 -5.80 -10.82 34.16
CA SER A 581 -5.56 -12.14 34.77
C SER A 581 -5.84 -13.27 33.77
N ASP A 582 -5.44 -14.49 34.13
CA ASP A 582 -5.87 -15.72 33.45
C ASP A 582 -7.37 -15.72 33.18
N LYS A 583 -7.77 -16.12 31.97
CA LYS A 583 -9.14 -15.94 31.47
C LYS A 583 -9.66 -17.16 30.74
N LYS A 584 -10.86 -17.60 31.11
CA LYS A 584 -11.59 -18.66 30.39
C LYS A 584 -12.02 -18.19 28.99
N VAL A 585 -11.75 -18.99 27.98
CA VAL A 585 -12.01 -18.72 26.56
C VAL A 585 -12.65 -19.94 25.89
N ALA A 586 -13.35 -19.70 24.78
CA ALA A 586 -13.76 -20.75 23.86
C ALA A 586 -12.79 -20.78 22.66
N LEU A 587 -12.36 -21.98 22.28
CA LEU A 587 -11.44 -22.25 21.19
C LEU A 587 -12.20 -22.98 20.08
N LYS A 588 -12.62 -22.25 19.03
CA LYS A 588 -13.29 -22.85 17.87
C LYS A 588 -12.24 -23.26 16.84
N CYS A 589 -11.96 -24.55 16.77
CA CYS A 589 -11.09 -25.17 15.77
C CYS A 589 -11.92 -25.49 14.52
N LEU A 590 -11.57 -24.93 13.36
CA LEU A 590 -12.26 -25.21 12.09
C LEU A 590 -11.59 -26.39 11.38
N ASN A 591 -12.37 -27.41 11.03
CA ASN A 591 -11.86 -28.68 10.53
C ASN A 591 -11.23 -28.51 9.13
N ASN A 592 -10.03 -29.06 8.89
CA ASN A 592 -9.26 -28.95 7.64
C ASN A 592 -8.82 -27.52 7.26
N SER A 593 -8.73 -26.60 8.23
CA SER A 593 -8.38 -25.19 7.99
C SER A 593 -6.88 -24.94 7.72
N GLN A 594 -6.07 -26.00 7.66
CA GLN A 594 -4.66 -25.98 7.25
C GLN A 594 -4.39 -25.12 5.99
N ASN A 595 -5.32 -25.16 5.02
CA ASN A 595 -5.29 -24.33 3.81
C ASN A 595 -6.23 -23.13 3.98
N ILE A 596 -5.69 -21.97 4.34
CA ILE A 596 -6.47 -20.73 4.56
C ILE A 596 -7.21 -20.32 3.28
N ASN A 597 -8.52 -20.55 3.28
CA ASN A 597 -9.47 -20.06 2.29
C ASN A 597 -10.01 -18.66 2.69
N ASN A 598 -10.77 -18.02 1.80
CA ASN A 598 -11.35 -16.71 2.09
C ASN A 598 -12.56 -16.79 3.05
N GLU A 599 -13.15 -17.97 3.20
CA GLU A 599 -14.30 -18.23 4.09
C GLU A 599 -13.90 -18.08 5.55
N PHE A 600 -12.82 -18.76 5.99
CA PHE A 600 -12.21 -18.58 7.31
C PHE A 600 -11.86 -17.11 7.59
N LEU A 601 -11.23 -16.44 6.62
CA LEU A 601 -10.86 -15.02 6.77
C LEU A 601 -12.10 -14.12 6.88
N ASN A 602 -13.17 -14.41 6.15
CA ASN A 602 -14.42 -13.64 6.21
C ASN A 602 -15.20 -13.91 7.51
N GLU A 603 -15.19 -15.15 8.01
CA GLU A 603 -15.73 -15.50 9.32
C GLU A 603 -15.06 -14.66 10.42
N VAL A 604 -13.73 -14.72 10.52
CA VAL A 604 -12.94 -13.92 11.48
C VAL A 604 -13.05 -12.40 11.23
N LYS A 605 -13.51 -11.93 10.07
CA LYS A 605 -13.68 -10.49 9.78
C LYS A 605 -15.04 -9.93 10.16
N ALA A 606 -16.10 -10.74 10.14
CA ALA A 606 -17.43 -10.36 10.62
C ALA A 606 -17.47 -10.19 12.16
N TYR A 607 -16.38 -10.59 12.81
CA TYR A 607 -16.20 -10.64 14.25
C TYR A 607 -15.77 -9.26 14.79
N SER A 608 -16.43 -8.75 15.84
CA SER A 608 -16.16 -7.49 16.54
C SER A 608 -15.04 -7.58 17.61
N VAL A 609 -14.21 -6.53 17.73
CA VAL A 609 -13.19 -6.39 18.79
C VAL A 609 -13.63 -5.47 19.95
N ASN A 610 -14.79 -4.83 19.82
CA ASN A 610 -15.26 -3.78 20.74
C ASN A 610 -16.06 -4.40 21.89
N ASN A 611 -15.49 -4.40 23.11
CA ASN A 611 -15.94 -5.27 24.21
C ASN A 611 -16.93 -4.59 25.19
N PHE A 612 -17.64 -3.53 24.78
CA PHE A 612 -18.48 -2.75 25.72
C PHE A 612 -19.91 -2.43 25.26
N ASP A 613 -20.23 -2.51 23.95
CA ASP A 613 -21.44 -1.84 23.43
C ASP A 613 -22.07 -2.57 22.22
N SER A 614 -22.15 -3.91 22.26
CA SER A 614 -22.87 -4.68 21.24
C SER A 614 -23.51 -5.94 21.82
N GLN A 615 -24.68 -6.33 21.29
CA GLN A 615 -25.37 -7.61 21.55
C GLN A 615 -24.70 -8.82 20.88
N ILE A 616 -23.44 -8.62 20.53
CA ILE A 616 -22.42 -9.61 20.01
C ILE A 616 -20.44 -11.09 21.77
N ILE A 617 -19.92 -12.35 21.63
CA ILE A 617 -18.75 -12.93 22.33
C ILE A 617 -17.50 -12.28 21.71
N GLY A 618 -16.74 -11.44 22.41
CA GLY A 618 -15.59 -10.75 21.80
C GLY A 618 -14.53 -11.72 21.25
N VAL A 619 -13.93 -11.44 20.07
CA VAL A 619 -12.77 -12.22 19.58
C VAL A 619 -11.49 -11.61 20.14
N TYR A 620 -10.65 -12.45 20.73
CA TYR A 620 -9.38 -12.01 21.34
C TYR A 620 -8.18 -12.31 20.44
N GLY A 621 -8.29 -13.30 19.55
CA GLY A 621 -7.20 -13.62 18.65
C GLY A 621 -7.38 -14.88 17.82
N ILE A 622 -6.28 -15.28 17.20
CA ILE A 622 -6.15 -16.51 16.41
C ILE A 622 -4.99 -17.34 17.00
N SER A 623 -5.17 -18.65 17.03
CA SER A 623 -4.15 -19.65 17.35
C SER A 623 -4.10 -20.70 16.22
N GLN A 624 -3.10 -21.58 16.25
CA GLN A 624 -3.06 -22.80 15.43
C GLN A 624 -2.80 -24.02 16.31
N ASN A 625 -3.46 -25.14 16.04
CA ASN A 625 -3.19 -26.41 16.69
C ASN A 625 -1.80 -26.92 16.27
N PRO A 626 -0.84 -27.15 17.19
CA PRO A 626 0.52 -27.53 16.84
C PRO A 626 0.61 -28.91 16.17
N LEU A 627 -0.37 -29.80 16.42
CA LEU A 627 -0.44 -31.14 15.84
C LEU A 627 -1.21 -31.15 14.51
N THR A 628 -2.46 -30.69 14.49
CA THR A 628 -3.32 -30.78 13.31
C THR A 628 -3.12 -29.66 12.29
N LYS A 629 -2.41 -28.58 12.67
CA LYS A 629 -2.21 -27.35 11.88
C LYS A 629 -3.48 -26.59 11.50
N ASP A 630 -4.64 -26.99 12.00
CA ASP A 630 -5.88 -26.22 11.90
C ASP A 630 -5.78 -24.91 12.70
N TYR A 631 -6.38 -23.85 12.16
CA TYR A 631 -6.51 -22.58 12.86
C TYR A 631 -7.69 -22.60 13.84
N ILE A 632 -7.52 -21.82 14.89
CA ILE A 632 -8.39 -21.77 16.06
C ILE A 632 -8.75 -20.31 16.29
N MET A 633 -10.06 -20.01 16.32
CA MET A 633 -10.54 -18.71 16.77
C MET A 633 -10.63 -18.70 18.29
N VAL A 634 -10.07 -17.66 18.92
CA VAL A 634 -9.99 -17.52 20.38
C VAL A 634 -11.03 -16.51 20.83
N LEU A 635 -12.09 -17.01 21.44
CA LEU A 635 -13.35 -16.31 21.67
C LEU A 635 -13.60 -16.09 23.17
N GLN A 636 -14.34 -15.03 23.52
CA GLN A 636 -14.94 -14.88 24.83
C GLN A 636 -15.75 -16.13 25.20
N TYR A 637 -15.55 -16.65 26.40
CA TYR A 637 -16.38 -17.74 26.90
C TYR A 637 -17.81 -17.23 27.17
N ALA A 638 -18.81 -17.93 26.64
CA ALA A 638 -20.22 -17.55 26.78
C ALA A 638 -20.67 -17.62 28.25
N GLU A 639 -21.41 -16.62 28.71
CA GLU A 639 -22.04 -16.60 30.03
C GLU A 639 -23.39 -17.35 29.95
N VAL A 640 -23.29 -18.66 29.68
CA VAL A 640 -24.38 -19.54 29.21
C VAL A 640 -25.66 -19.37 30.03
N LEU A 641 -25.57 -19.42 31.37
CA LEU A 641 -26.73 -19.35 32.25
C LEU A 641 -27.42 -17.97 32.29
N SER A 642 -26.68 -16.88 32.08
CA SER A 642 -27.24 -15.52 32.08
C SER A 642 -28.14 -15.30 30.87
N ASN A 643 -27.71 -15.75 29.69
CA ASN A 643 -28.53 -15.68 28.48
C ASN A 643 -29.77 -16.60 28.57
N ILE A 644 -29.64 -17.79 29.16
CA ILE A 644 -30.75 -18.73 29.37
C ILE A 644 -31.78 -18.13 30.35
N ILE A 645 -31.37 -17.60 31.51
CA ILE A 645 -32.34 -17.06 32.48
C ILE A 645 -33.04 -15.79 31.95
N ASN A 646 -32.34 -14.94 31.19
CA ASN A 646 -32.93 -13.78 30.53
C ASN A 646 -34.00 -14.19 29.50
N GLY A 647 -33.72 -15.22 28.69
CA GLY A 647 -34.68 -15.79 27.76
C GLY A 647 -35.90 -16.40 28.46
N LEU A 648 -35.70 -17.08 29.60
CA LEU A 648 -36.80 -17.69 30.35
C LEU A 648 -37.65 -16.61 31.03
N LYS A 649 -37.03 -15.54 31.54
CA LYS A 649 -37.70 -14.36 32.07
C LYS A 649 -38.62 -13.71 31.03
N GLU A 650 -38.19 -13.62 29.78
CA GLU A 650 -39.02 -13.14 28.68
C GLU A 650 -40.25 -14.03 28.39
N ILE A 651 -40.18 -15.34 28.62
CA ILE A 651 -41.32 -16.27 28.49
C ILE A 651 -42.25 -16.10 29.69
N HIS A 652 -41.69 -16.09 30.90
CA HIS A 652 -42.47 -16.02 32.14
C HIS A 652 -43.18 -14.68 32.33
N GLN A 653 -42.57 -13.57 31.90
CA GLN A 653 -43.24 -12.26 31.86
C GLN A 653 -44.48 -12.23 30.96
N LYS A 654 -44.51 -13.06 29.90
CA LYS A 654 -45.66 -13.20 28.99
C LYS A 654 -46.75 -14.15 29.53
N GLN A 655 -46.65 -14.60 30.79
CA GLN A 655 -47.54 -15.60 31.43
C GLN A 655 -47.56 -16.95 30.70
N MET A 656 -46.44 -17.30 30.05
CA MET A 656 -46.23 -18.57 29.38
C MET A 656 -45.32 -19.49 30.21
N VAL A 657 -45.31 -20.77 29.85
CA VAL A 657 -44.46 -21.86 30.38
C VAL A 657 -43.86 -22.60 29.19
N HIS A 658 -42.57 -22.94 29.21
CA HIS A 658 -41.89 -23.59 28.09
C HIS A 658 -42.26 -25.08 27.95
N ARG A 659 -42.58 -25.74 29.08
CA ARG A 659 -42.99 -27.14 29.23
C ARG A 659 -41.92 -28.18 28.93
N ASP A 660 -41.21 -28.10 27.80
CA ASP A 660 -40.08 -28.99 27.47
C ASP A 660 -38.74 -28.25 27.49
N PHE A 661 -38.35 -27.79 28.69
CA PHE A 661 -37.12 -27.03 28.87
C PHE A 661 -35.96 -27.96 29.23
N HIS A 662 -34.96 -28.08 28.35
CA HIS A 662 -33.77 -28.89 28.62
C HIS A 662 -32.60 -28.42 27.75
N ILE A 663 -31.38 -28.92 28.02
CA ILE A 663 -30.15 -28.48 27.33
C ILE A 663 -30.19 -28.69 25.80
N GLY A 664 -31.01 -29.61 25.29
CA GLY A 664 -31.18 -29.84 23.85
C GLY A 664 -32.00 -28.74 23.16
N ASN A 665 -32.92 -28.12 23.88
CA ASN A 665 -33.76 -27.01 23.40
C ASN A 665 -33.10 -25.63 23.63
N ILE A 666 -31.80 -25.60 23.95
CA ILE A 666 -30.96 -24.40 23.99
C ILE A 666 -30.14 -24.31 22.70
N LEU A 667 -30.62 -23.54 21.72
CA LEU A 667 -29.91 -23.33 20.46
C LEU A 667 -28.79 -22.30 20.60
N PHE A 668 -27.56 -22.74 20.39
CA PHE A 668 -26.39 -21.87 20.24
C PHE A 668 -26.37 -21.31 18.80
N LYS A 669 -27.01 -20.15 18.60
CA LYS A 669 -27.09 -19.50 17.30
C LYS A 669 -25.86 -18.62 17.09
N GLU A 670 -24.91 -19.12 16.33
CA GLU A 670 -23.67 -18.41 15.99
C GLU A 670 -23.93 -17.29 14.96
N ILE A 671 -24.35 -16.10 15.46
CA ILE A 671 -24.37 -14.88 14.65
C ILE A 671 -23.02 -14.18 14.82
N HIS A 672 -22.18 -14.23 13.79
CA HIS A 672 -20.93 -13.44 13.66
C HIS A 672 -20.31 -12.98 14.98
N LEU A 673 -19.45 -13.84 15.55
CA LEU A 673 -18.93 -13.93 16.92
C LEU A 673 -19.84 -14.52 17.98
N PHE A 674 -21.04 -14.00 18.14
CA PHE A 674 -21.79 -14.26 19.36
C PHE A 674 -22.42 -15.64 19.31
N THR A 675 -21.84 -16.55 20.10
CA THR A 675 -22.51 -17.75 20.61
C THR A 675 -23.56 -17.36 21.65
N SER A 676 -24.48 -16.47 21.25
CA SER A 676 -25.71 -16.22 21.96
C SER A 676 -26.52 -17.51 21.93
N ASN A 677 -26.84 -18.02 23.11
CA ASN A 677 -27.81 -19.09 23.22
C ASN A 677 -29.22 -18.50 23.24
N TYR A 678 -30.16 -19.26 22.69
CA TYR A 678 -31.55 -18.91 22.61
C TYR A 678 -32.37 -20.12 23.03
N ILE A 679 -33.39 -19.88 23.85
CA ILE A 679 -34.40 -20.90 24.12
C ILE A 679 -35.16 -21.16 22.82
N SER A 680 -35.44 -22.42 22.54
CA SER A 680 -35.97 -22.90 21.26
C SER A 680 -36.93 -24.06 21.45
N ASP A 681 -37.57 -24.48 20.37
CA ASP A 681 -38.70 -25.41 20.38
C ASP A 681 -39.85 -24.97 21.29
N MET A 682 -40.40 -23.80 20.95
CA MET A 682 -41.63 -23.27 21.54
C MET A 682 -42.88 -24.08 21.13
N GLY A 683 -42.75 -25.26 20.53
CA GLY A 683 -43.86 -26.06 20.02
C GLY A 683 -44.81 -26.56 21.12
N LEU A 684 -44.30 -26.73 22.33
CA LEU A 684 -45.06 -27.06 23.54
C LEU A 684 -45.22 -25.85 24.49
N CYS A 685 -44.78 -24.65 24.09
CA CYS A 685 -44.84 -23.46 24.93
C CYS A 685 -46.28 -22.90 24.97
N GLY A 686 -46.84 -22.71 26.16
CA GLY A 686 -48.25 -22.38 26.33
C GLY A 686 -48.57 -21.61 27.61
N GLU A 687 -49.80 -21.12 27.69
CA GLU A 687 -50.31 -20.38 28.86
C GLU A 687 -50.33 -21.25 30.12
N ILE A 688 -50.14 -20.59 31.28
CA ILE A 688 -50.21 -21.22 32.61
C ILE A 688 -51.59 -21.87 32.81
N GLY A 689 -51.62 -23.16 33.16
CA GLY A 689 -52.86 -23.84 33.48
C GLY A 689 -53.82 -24.09 32.31
N ASN A 690 -53.38 -23.93 31.05
CA ASN A 690 -54.17 -24.40 29.90
C ASN A 690 -54.00 -25.93 29.75
N ILE A 691 -55.11 -26.66 29.83
CA ILE A 691 -55.23 -28.06 30.33
C ILE A 691 -55.23 -29.14 29.24
N ASP A 692 -55.31 -28.78 27.96
CA ASP A 692 -55.75 -29.66 26.86
C ASP A 692 -54.75 -30.78 26.41
N GLU A 693 -53.80 -31.13 27.28
CA GLU A 693 -52.84 -32.23 27.07
C GLU A 693 -52.90 -33.23 28.24
N THR A 694 -53.61 -34.34 28.04
CA THR A 694 -53.49 -35.55 28.89
C THR A 694 -52.13 -36.27 28.72
N ASN A 695 -51.27 -35.74 27.85
CA ASN A 695 -50.00 -36.34 27.43
C ASN A 695 -48.83 -35.58 28.07
N ILE A 696 -48.03 -36.27 28.89
CA ILE A 696 -46.79 -35.74 29.44
C ILE A 696 -45.71 -35.91 28.38
N TYR A 697 -45.35 -34.82 27.71
CA TYR A 697 -44.19 -34.76 26.81
C TYR A 697 -42.98 -34.15 27.52
N GLY A 698 -41.78 -34.61 27.17
CA GLY A 698 -40.53 -33.95 27.50
C GLY A 698 -39.35 -34.90 27.71
N VAL A 699 -38.22 -34.35 28.18
CA VAL A 699 -37.05 -35.16 28.59
C VAL A 699 -37.12 -35.50 30.07
N MET A 700 -37.45 -36.76 30.38
CA MET A 700 -37.72 -37.30 31.73
C MET A 700 -36.82 -36.73 32.87
N PRO A 701 -35.48 -36.78 32.81
CA PRO A 701 -34.61 -36.17 33.84
C PRO A 701 -34.80 -34.67 34.13
N TYR A 702 -35.32 -33.91 33.17
CA TYR A 702 -35.52 -32.45 33.25
C TYR A 702 -36.94 -32.07 33.70
N LEU A 703 -37.89 -33.01 33.77
CA LEU A 703 -39.28 -32.75 34.15
C LEU A 703 -39.48 -32.76 35.67
N ALA A 704 -40.33 -31.86 36.14
CA ALA A 704 -40.54 -31.64 37.56
C ALA A 704 -41.43 -32.72 38.22
N PRO A 705 -41.22 -33.05 39.51
CA PRO A 705 -41.97 -34.10 40.24
C PRO A 705 -43.49 -33.94 40.28
N GLU A 706 -44.02 -32.73 40.09
CA GLU A 706 -45.46 -32.48 39.99
C GLU A 706 -46.01 -32.76 38.59
N ILE A 707 -45.22 -32.52 37.54
CA ILE A 707 -45.60 -32.75 36.13
C ILE A 707 -45.60 -34.24 35.82
N LEU A 708 -44.61 -34.97 36.33
CA LEU A 708 -44.55 -36.43 36.25
C LEU A 708 -45.73 -37.11 36.96
N ARG A 709 -46.36 -36.41 37.94
CA ARG A 709 -47.64 -36.79 38.58
C ARG A 709 -48.87 -36.14 37.90
N GLY A 710 -48.78 -35.82 36.61
CA GLY A 710 -49.91 -35.30 35.82
C GLY A 710 -50.50 -33.97 36.27
N LYS A 711 -49.82 -33.18 37.13
CA LYS A 711 -50.30 -31.83 37.49
C LYS A 711 -50.02 -30.84 36.37
N PRO A 712 -50.86 -29.78 36.19
CA PRO A 712 -50.67 -28.81 35.12
C PRO A 712 -49.31 -28.11 35.13
N TYR A 713 -48.81 -27.78 33.93
CA TYR A 713 -47.58 -27.02 33.76
C TYR A 713 -47.65 -25.62 34.39
N THR A 714 -46.59 -25.27 35.13
CA THR A 714 -46.40 -23.97 35.80
C THR A 714 -44.99 -23.44 35.54
N GLN A 715 -44.77 -22.14 35.74
CA GLN A 715 -43.45 -21.52 35.59
C GLN A 715 -42.40 -22.15 36.52
N ALA A 716 -42.82 -22.63 37.71
CA ALA A 716 -41.95 -23.35 38.64
C ALA A 716 -41.44 -24.70 38.07
N ALA A 717 -42.13 -25.31 37.10
CA ALA A 717 -41.65 -26.50 36.41
C ALA A 717 -40.46 -26.17 35.49
N ASP A 718 -40.52 -25.08 34.73
CA ASP A 718 -39.35 -24.61 33.94
C ASP A 718 -38.17 -24.24 34.86
N ILE A 719 -38.42 -23.76 36.08
CA ILE A 719 -37.35 -23.50 37.07
C ILE A 719 -36.68 -24.79 37.56
N TYR A 720 -37.45 -25.87 37.77
CA TYR A 720 -36.88 -27.20 38.05
C TYR A 720 -35.97 -27.66 36.92
N SER A 721 -36.44 -27.52 35.68
CA SER A 721 -35.68 -27.83 34.48
C SER A 721 -34.41 -26.96 34.35
N PHE A 722 -34.49 -25.67 34.73
CA PHE A 722 -33.31 -24.79 34.83
C PHE A 722 -32.32 -25.29 35.89
N GLY A 723 -32.77 -25.83 37.02
CA GLY A 723 -31.93 -26.51 38.01
C GLY A 723 -31.15 -27.69 37.42
N MET A 724 -31.77 -28.46 36.53
CA MET A 724 -31.10 -29.56 35.81
C MET A 724 -30.12 -29.06 34.72
N ILE A 725 -30.38 -27.89 34.11
CA ILE A 725 -29.41 -27.20 33.24
C ILE A 725 -28.24 -26.63 34.06
N MET A 726 -28.48 -26.14 35.28
CA MET A 726 -27.43 -25.72 36.21
C MET A 726 -26.54 -26.90 36.63
N TYR A 727 -27.10 -28.07 36.90
CA TYR A 727 -26.33 -29.29 37.17
C TYR A 727 -25.45 -29.67 35.97
N PHE A 728 -26.03 -29.73 34.77
CA PHE A 728 -25.28 -30.03 33.55
C PHE A 728 -24.13 -29.06 33.31
N THR A 729 -24.36 -27.75 33.48
CA THR A 729 -23.33 -26.72 33.26
C THR A 729 -22.27 -26.64 34.37
N ALA A 730 -22.51 -27.21 35.55
CA ALA A 730 -21.54 -27.25 36.65
C ALA A 730 -20.50 -28.37 36.53
N ILE A 731 -20.92 -29.57 36.09
CA ILE A 731 -20.08 -30.78 36.10
C ILE A 731 -19.99 -31.52 34.74
N GLU A 732 -20.66 -31.00 33.70
CA GLU A 732 -20.72 -31.55 32.35
C GLU A 732 -21.16 -33.03 32.22
N ARG A 733 -21.96 -33.50 33.18
CA ARG A 733 -22.67 -34.79 33.16
C ARG A 733 -24.16 -34.53 32.89
N GLN A 734 -24.81 -35.44 32.17
CA GLN A 734 -26.28 -35.38 32.05
C GLN A 734 -26.94 -35.76 33.40
N PRO A 735 -28.07 -35.15 33.78
CA PRO A 735 -28.83 -35.58 34.96
C PRO A 735 -29.22 -37.06 34.84
N PHE A 736 -28.92 -37.85 35.88
CA PHE A 736 -29.16 -39.31 35.93
C PHE A 736 -28.52 -40.13 34.79
N SER A 737 -27.36 -39.72 34.28
CA SER A 737 -26.63 -40.38 33.17
C SER A 737 -26.36 -41.87 33.34
N ASP A 738 -26.33 -42.33 34.57
CA ASP A 738 -26.03 -43.68 35.04
C ASP A 738 -27.27 -44.58 35.23
N PHE A 739 -28.48 -44.03 35.06
CA PHE A 739 -29.75 -44.73 35.28
C PHE A 739 -30.42 -45.20 33.97
N VAL A 740 -31.34 -46.16 34.09
CA VAL A 740 -32.34 -46.45 33.04
C VAL A 740 -33.38 -45.33 33.03
N HIS A 741 -33.79 -44.84 31.86
CA HIS A 741 -34.92 -43.89 31.77
C HIS A 741 -36.26 -44.64 31.62
N ASP A 742 -36.70 -45.26 32.71
CA ASP A 742 -37.96 -46.01 32.85
C ASP A 742 -38.83 -45.48 34.00
N SER A 743 -39.91 -46.18 34.33
CA SER A 743 -40.84 -45.83 35.41
C SER A 743 -40.21 -45.80 36.81
N LEU A 744 -39.09 -46.51 37.04
CA LEU A 744 -38.39 -46.50 38.33
C LEU A 744 -37.67 -45.17 38.53
N LEU A 745 -36.99 -44.66 37.49
CA LEU A 745 -36.39 -43.33 37.54
C LEU A 745 -37.45 -42.23 37.77
N VAL A 746 -38.64 -42.37 37.16
CA VAL A 746 -39.75 -41.44 37.41
C VAL A 746 -40.22 -41.49 38.86
N LEU A 747 -40.43 -42.70 39.41
CA LEU A 747 -40.77 -42.90 40.82
C LEU A 747 -39.72 -42.27 41.74
N ASP A 748 -38.43 -42.40 41.44
CA ASP A 748 -37.34 -41.88 42.27
C ASP A 748 -37.20 -40.35 42.19
N ILE A 749 -37.32 -39.75 40.99
CA ILE A 749 -37.46 -38.28 40.84
C ILE A 749 -38.64 -37.78 41.68
N CYS A 750 -39.77 -38.48 41.63
CA CYS A 750 -40.99 -38.16 42.38
C CYS A 750 -40.82 -38.30 43.91
N LYS A 751 -40.04 -39.26 44.41
CA LYS A 751 -39.66 -39.41 45.83
C LYS A 751 -38.70 -38.34 46.32
N GLY A 752 -38.10 -37.55 45.42
CA GLY A 752 -37.12 -36.51 45.77
C GLY A 752 -35.67 -36.90 45.53
N ILE A 753 -35.39 -38.04 44.89
CA ILE A 753 -34.03 -38.37 44.45
C ILE A 753 -33.58 -37.36 43.40
N ARG A 754 -32.30 -36.96 43.47
CA ARG A 754 -31.65 -35.99 42.57
C ARG A 754 -30.27 -36.53 42.16
N PRO A 755 -29.70 -36.06 41.04
CA PRO A 755 -28.34 -36.43 40.66
C PRO A 755 -27.32 -36.04 41.74
N GLU A 756 -26.34 -36.91 42.01
CA GLU A 756 -25.29 -36.64 42.99
C GLU A 756 -24.34 -35.55 42.50
N ILE A 757 -24.02 -34.58 43.36
CA ILE A 757 -22.99 -33.58 43.14
C ILE A 757 -22.09 -33.47 44.36
N ASN A 758 -20.78 -33.54 44.15
CA ASN A 758 -19.81 -33.33 45.23
C ASN A 758 -19.74 -31.84 45.56
N GLU A 759 -19.69 -31.47 46.84
CA GLU A 759 -19.61 -30.06 47.28
C GLU A 759 -18.27 -29.38 46.91
N LYS A 760 -17.32 -30.13 46.35
CA LYS A 760 -16.09 -29.61 45.73
C LYS A 760 -16.16 -29.57 44.21
N GLU A 761 -17.13 -30.23 43.59
CA GLU A 761 -17.37 -30.16 42.13
C GLU A 761 -18.07 -28.87 41.71
N ALA A 762 -18.69 -28.10 42.60
CA ALA A 762 -19.20 -26.75 42.34
C ALA A 762 -19.26 -25.89 43.62
N PRO A 763 -19.29 -24.55 43.53
CA PRO A 763 -19.30 -23.69 44.72
C PRO A 763 -20.57 -23.85 45.56
N GLY A 764 -20.46 -23.66 46.89
CA GLY A 764 -21.57 -23.87 47.83
C GLY A 764 -22.82 -23.06 47.46
N PHE A 765 -22.69 -21.75 47.29
CA PHE A 765 -23.81 -20.86 46.88
C PHE A 765 -24.44 -21.24 45.52
N TYR A 766 -23.66 -21.83 44.61
CA TYR A 766 -24.15 -22.27 43.31
C TYR A 766 -24.96 -23.56 43.47
N ILE A 767 -24.43 -24.51 44.25
CA ILE A 767 -25.12 -25.74 44.63
C ILE A 767 -26.42 -25.41 45.39
N ASP A 768 -26.42 -24.40 46.26
CA ASP A 768 -27.61 -23.96 47.00
C ASP A 768 -28.68 -23.37 46.07
N LEU A 769 -28.29 -22.51 45.11
CA LEU A 769 -29.24 -21.98 44.12
C LEU A 769 -29.81 -23.12 43.26
N MET A 770 -28.95 -24.02 42.77
CA MET A 770 -29.35 -25.20 42.00
C MET A 770 -30.30 -26.12 42.79
N LYS A 771 -30.00 -26.37 44.07
CA LYS A 771 -30.82 -27.19 44.97
C LYS A 771 -32.20 -26.55 45.23
N LYS A 772 -32.28 -25.22 45.35
CA LYS A 772 -33.56 -24.49 45.43
C LYS A 772 -34.35 -24.56 44.12
N CYS A 773 -33.69 -24.44 42.97
CA CYS A 773 -34.35 -24.57 41.67
C CYS A 773 -35.02 -25.94 41.49
N TRP A 774 -34.38 -27.05 41.91
CA TRP A 774 -34.92 -28.40 41.72
C TRP A 774 -35.71 -28.99 42.91
N ASP A 775 -36.21 -28.16 43.83
CA ASP A 775 -36.99 -28.62 45.00
C ASP A 775 -38.22 -29.44 44.57
N SER A 776 -38.58 -30.49 45.32
CA SER A 776 -39.78 -31.29 45.06
C SER A 776 -41.10 -30.51 45.26
N ASN A 777 -41.11 -29.47 46.09
CA ASN A 777 -42.22 -28.55 46.23
C ASN A 777 -42.03 -27.34 45.27
N PRO A 778 -42.90 -27.13 44.27
CA PRO A 778 -42.78 -25.98 43.37
C PRO A 778 -42.87 -24.61 44.08
N VAL A 779 -43.49 -24.53 45.26
CA VAL A 779 -43.59 -23.29 46.06
C VAL A 779 -42.26 -22.89 46.70
N ASN A 780 -41.33 -23.83 46.89
CA ASN A 780 -39.99 -23.55 47.44
C ASN A 780 -39.01 -23.02 46.39
N ARG A 781 -39.36 -23.13 45.09
CA ARG A 781 -38.46 -22.78 43.98
C ARG A 781 -38.44 -21.25 43.80
N PRO A 782 -37.27 -20.62 43.62
CA PRO A 782 -37.17 -19.19 43.41
C PRO A 782 -37.78 -18.81 42.06
N ASN A 783 -38.29 -17.59 41.95
CA ASN A 783 -38.82 -17.09 40.68
C ASN A 783 -37.70 -16.63 39.74
N VAL A 784 -38.02 -16.49 38.45
CA VAL A 784 -37.04 -16.22 37.39
C VAL A 784 -36.21 -14.94 37.59
N ALA A 785 -36.76 -13.93 38.27
CA ALA A 785 -36.06 -12.67 38.57
C ALA A 785 -35.11 -12.80 39.78
N GLU A 786 -35.48 -13.57 40.80
CA GLU A 786 -34.59 -13.89 41.93
C GLU A 786 -33.37 -14.69 41.46
N ILE A 787 -33.56 -15.61 40.51
CA ILE A 787 -32.49 -16.39 39.89
C ILE A 787 -31.59 -15.49 39.02
N GLU A 788 -32.17 -14.61 38.20
CA GLU A 788 -31.44 -13.63 37.40
C GLU A 788 -30.57 -12.71 38.28
N GLU A 789 -31.16 -12.09 39.31
CA GLU A 789 -30.43 -11.23 40.26
C GLU A 789 -29.29 -12.00 40.95
N THR A 790 -29.55 -13.24 41.37
CA THR A 790 -28.54 -14.09 42.01
C THR A 790 -27.40 -14.46 41.05
N ILE A 791 -27.69 -14.79 39.79
CA ILE A 791 -26.68 -15.09 38.76
C ILE A 791 -25.86 -13.85 38.41
N ILE A 792 -26.50 -12.68 38.29
CA ILE A 792 -25.81 -11.40 38.09
C ILE A 792 -24.93 -11.04 39.29
N SER A 793 -25.38 -11.33 40.51
CA SER A 793 -24.59 -11.16 41.73
C SER A 793 -23.35 -12.06 41.74
N PHE A 794 -23.50 -13.37 41.50
CA PHE A 794 -22.38 -14.30 41.38
C PHE A 794 -21.36 -13.85 40.31
N TYR A 795 -21.86 -13.39 39.16
CA TYR A 795 -21.05 -12.90 38.05
C TYR A 795 -20.25 -11.65 38.40
N ASN A 796 -20.89 -10.65 38.99
CA ASN A 796 -20.25 -9.41 39.41
C ASN A 796 -19.22 -9.66 40.50
N SER A 797 -19.53 -10.53 41.47
CA SER A 797 -18.58 -10.97 42.51
C SER A 797 -17.39 -11.75 41.95
N TYR A 798 -17.60 -12.64 40.97
CA TYR A 798 -16.48 -13.34 40.33
C TYR A 798 -15.54 -12.39 39.56
N ARG A 799 -16.09 -11.31 38.98
CA ARG A 799 -15.36 -10.33 38.15
C ARG A 799 -14.84 -9.11 38.92
N SER A 800 -15.18 -8.93 40.20
CA SER A 800 -14.60 -7.85 41.01
C SER A 800 -13.09 -8.00 41.14
N GLN A 801 -12.36 -6.89 41.29
CA GLN A 801 -10.92 -6.98 41.56
C GLN A 801 -10.64 -7.50 42.97
N ASP A 802 -11.53 -7.17 43.93
CA ASP A 802 -11.46 -7.65 45.31
C ASP A 802 -11.52 -9.18 45.42
N ASP A 803 -10.86 -9.69 46.46
CA ASP A 803 -10.61 -11.12 46.71
C ASP A 803 -11.70 -11.73 47.61
N ASN A 804 -12.94 -11.70 47.12
CA ASN A 804 -14.12 -12.11 47.88
C ASN A 804 -14.32 -13.64 47.93
N GLU A 805 -15.18 -14.07 48.86
CA GLU A 805 -15.48 -15.47 49.16
C GLU A 805 -16.10 -16.24 47.98
N ILE A 806 -16.99 -15.59 47.22
CA ILE A 806 -17.63 -16.18 46.03
C ILE A 806 -16.59 -16.60 45.00
N LYS A 807 -15.63 -15.70 44.74
CA LYS A 807 -14.53 -15.88 43.80
C LYS A 807 -13.56 -16.98 44.23
N LYS A 808 -13.32 -17.13 45.54
CA LYS A 808 -12.49 -18.21 46.12
C LYS A 808 -13.11 -19.58 45.90
N GLN A 809 -14.38 -19.77 46.25
CA GLN A 809 -15.04 -21.06 46.07
C GLN A 809 -15.13 -21.45 44.57
N PHE A 810 -15.33 -20.49 43.65
CA PHE A 810 -15.22 -20.75 42.21
C PHE A 810 -13.84 -21.31 41.82
N GLN A 811 -12.75 -20.71 42.31
CA GLN A 811 -11.38 -21.16 42.04
C GLN A 811 -11.07 -22.51 42.69
N GLU A 812 -11.57 -22.76 43.91
CA GLU A 812 -11.41 -24.04 44.60
C GLU A 812 -12.14 -25.18 43.90
N SER A 813 -13.37 -24.97 43.42
CA SER A 813 -14.09 -25.97 42.63
C SER A 813 -13.45 -26.19 41.25
N GLU A 814 -12.95 -25.15 40.57
CA GLU A 814 -12.18 -25.34 39.32
C GLU A 814 -10.91 -26.16 39.56
N LYS A 815 -10.18 -25.88 40.65
CA LYS A 815 -8.98 -26.63 41.05
C LYS A 815 -9.30 -28.07 41.47
N TYR A 816 -10.43 -28.31 42.14
CA TYR A 816 -10.85 -29.67 42.47
C TYR A 816 -11.23 -30.47 41.21
N ARG A 817 -12.01 -29.87 40.31
CA ARG A 817 -12.37 -30.49 39.02
C ARG A 817 -11.15 -30.77 38.15
N SER A 818 -10.15 -29.88 38.11
CA SER A 818 -8.94 -30.10 37.29
C SER A 818 -8.02 -31.21 37.82
N ILE A 819 -7.94 -31.37 39.15
CA ILE A 819 -7.18 -32.46 39.79
C ILE A 819 -7.89 -33.81 39.65
N ASN A 820 -9.22 -33.85 39.81
CA ASN A 820 -9.99 -35.09 39.84
C ASN A 820 -10.64 -35.43 38.48
N LYS A 821 -9.91 -35.23 37.37
CA LYS A 821 -10.32 -35.56 36.00
C LYS A 821 -10.34 -37.08 35.74
N ASN A 822 -11.21 -37.79 36.45
CA ASN A 822 -11.70 -39.08 36.00
C ASN A 822 -12.50 -38.88 34.70
N GLY A 823 -12.38 -39.81 33.76
CA GLY A 823 -13.15 -39.74 32.50
C GLY A 823 -14.65 -39.69 32.77
N LYS A 824 -15.40 -38.96 31.92
CA LYS A 824 -16.86 -38.83 32.08
C LYS A 824 -17.49 -40.24 32.19
N PRO A 825 -18.27 -40.53 33.25
CA PRO A 825 -18.85 -41.85 33.44
C PRO A 825 -19.72 -42.22 32.22
N PRO A 826 -19.73 -43.50 31.79
CA PRO A 826 -20.45 -43.90 30.60
C PRO A 826 -21.95 -43.67 30.81
N ILE A 827 -22.58 -43.00 29.84
CA ILE A 827 -24.04 -42.87 29.81
C ILE A 827 -24.64 -44.26 29.65
N HIS A 828 -25.60 -44.61 30.51
CA HIS A 828 -26.26 -45.90 30.49
C HIS A 828 -26.95 -46.12 29.13
N PRO A 829 -26.84 -47.31 28.47
CA PRO A 829 -27.36 -47.50 27.10
C PRO A 829 -28.88 -47.32 26.92
N GLN A 830 -29.64 -47.21 28.01
CA GLN A 830 -31.08 -46.96 28.04
C GLN A 830 -31.45 -45.56 28.57
N ALA A 831 -30.48 -44.68 28.75
CA ALA A 831 -30.69 -43.27 29.08
C ALA A 831 -31.03 -42.48 27.80
N ILE A 832 -32.18 -41.82 27.78
CA ILE A 832 -32.75 -41.13 26.61
C ILE A 832 -32.95 -39.63 26.93
N TYR A 833 -32.22 -38.78 26.21
CA TYR A 833 -32.19 -37.32 26.40
C TYR A 833 -32.89 -36.52 25.28
N THR A 834 -33.70 -37.20 24.47
CA THR A 834 -34.58 -36.60 23.46
C THR A 834 -36.01 -36.60 23.96
N SER A 835 -36.76 -35.55 23.66
CA SER A 835 -38.16 -35.42 24.05
C SER A 835 -39.02 -36.58 23.53
N ARG A 836 -39.94 -37.07 24.35
CA ARG A 836 -40.86 -38.17 24.03
C ARG A 836 -42.14 -38.08 24.85
N LEU A 837 -43.16 -38.83 24.45
CA LEU A 837 -44.31 -39.14 25.29
C LEU A 837 -43.85 -39.98 26.49
N LEU A 838 -44.29 -39.62 27.70
CA LEU A 838 -43.88 -40.27 28.95
C LEU A 838 -45.02 -40.97 29.71
N ASN A 839 -46.27 -40.87 29.25
CA ASN A 839 -47.43 -41.55 29.86
C ASN A 839 -47.18 -43.04 30.21
N PRO A 840 -46.55 -43.86 29.33
CA PRO A 840 -46.27 -45.27 29.65
C PRO A 840 -45.28 -45.49 30.80
N PHE A 841 -44.64 -44.44 31.33
CA PHE A 841 -43.77 -44.46 32.50
C PHE A 841 -44.40 -43.76 33.73
N THR A 842 -45.60 -43.19 33.57
CA THR A 842 -46.34 -42.47 34.63
C THR A 842 -47.70 -43.11 34.96
N GLU A 843 -48.16 -44.11 34.20
CA GLU A 843 -49.45 -44.80 34.41
C GLU A 843 -49.60 -45.41 35.82
N ASP A 844 -48.50 -45.91 36.41
CA ASP A 844 -48.49 -46.48 37.78
C ASP A 844 -48.28 -45.43 38.90
N LEU A 845 -48.25 -44.12 38.58
CA LEU A 845 -48.07 -43.05 39.57
C LEU A 845 -49.40 -42.63 40.18
N ASP A 846 -49.78 -43.31 41.27
CA ASP A 846 -51.00 -43.04 42.00
C ASP A 846 -51.12 -41.55 42.42
N ASN A 847 -52.13 -40.87 41.85
CA ASN A 847 -52.32 -39.41 41.97
C ASN A 847 -52.60 -38.91 43.40
N ASN A 848 -52.73 -39.82 44.38
CA ASN A 848 -53.22 -39.55 45.73
C ASN A 848 -52.26 -39.94 46.88
N THR A 849 -50.94 -39.93 46.66
CA THR A 849 -49.94 -40.00 47.75
C THR A 849 -49.45 -38.62 48.19
N ALA A 850 -50.41 -37.77 48.62
CA ALA A 850 -50.13 -36.53 49.34
C ALA A 850 -50.06 -36.73 50.88
N GLU A 851 -50.47 -37.91 51.36
CA GLU A 851 -50.44 -38.30 52.78
C GLU A 851 -49.88 -39.73 52.93
N CYS A 852 -49.44 -40.04 54.15
CA CYS A 852 -48.98 -41.35 54.63
C CYS A 852 -47.71 -41.93 53.98
N LEU A 853 -46.55 -41.57 54.55
CA LEU A 853 -45.42 -42.50 54.69
C LEU A 853 -44.86 -42.48 56.12
N ASP A 854 -45.78 -42.49 57.08
CA ASP A 854 -45.49 -42.57 58.52
C ASP A 854 -46.21 -43.80 59.12
N CYS A 855 -45.91 -44.99 58.58
CA CYS A 855 -46.27 -46.27 59.21
C CYS A 855 -45.53 -47.50 58.65
N LYS A 856 -44.82 -48.18 59.58
CA LYS A 856 -44.47 -49.61 59.63
C LYS A 856 -43.35 -50.19 58.74
N ILE A 857 -42.22 -50.40 59.44
CA ILE A 857 -41.32 -51.59 59.46
C ILE A 857 -40.80 -52.08 58.11
#